data_AF-A0A819TG99-F1
#
_entry.id   AF-A0A819TG99-F1
#
_cell.length_a   1.000
_cell.length_b   1.000
_cell.length_c   1.000
_cell.angle_alpha   90.00
_cell.angle_beta   90.00
_cell.angle_gamma   90.00
#
_symmetry.space_group_name_H-M   'P 1'
#
loop_
_entity.id
_entity.type
_entity.pdbx_description
1 polymer ?
#
loop_
_entity_poly.entity_id
_entity_poly.type
_entity_poly.pdbx_seq_one_letter_code
_entity_poly.pdbx_strand_id
1 'polypeptide(L)'
;MMDSAPPSGNASQATDDCTICLSSLASGTPLLILSCGHRFHFQCLTSNIQAGHNECPLCRGAIDAFVIKLLGNPCQLSTQTPQMSQPQVGQAPTNAGNAAPAAIVVPSIEDPIDEATAAAISERFLAARQVAVALLNEANNLPLITAVTTLEYEGQVSHEESNIYGLVTLQAPPVLQSNNLSIIQSRAPIDLVCVVDQSGSMSGEKITLLKKTLTDIVDQLGELDRLAIVSFNDGAFDRSHGLKRVNQQNRQILKTDIDGIVSGGNTYIGAGLEMGINLLLTRQTKNPLSALLILTDGQDSSAHDYTQIMSTLPEGAQCYTFGYGADHHAELLVKLAEQGNDGTFTYIDQEQAVSTAFAITMAGLLTCMAQKIEVNIELSGEYRITHFLSKYKYEPEQLPSMKLAVKLHNLSADEKRNLVFRLHIPKVNDDQNVEMSSQQSMAQDETTSEQQVFEKQPIGHVSVSYTDPNTAQLITTTPVSFYLIRARNLPVELLRGNYQLDRQRNRIETIDALERAMAERNYEQSRSILSAQVEKIKVSASAQDPFCQELIQDLEHSFPSEQEYRATHHNVSRSHQTERGTYSTTATSSSRHYHSRLQRELTERYKRIPLRPGDGICALATWTQNATTVAGGNGQGSDLNQLDIPYGFFVDDNQSIYVADFNNHRVVKWDRGVSSGQIVAGGKGHGLDNDQLDSPMDVFVDKHGTMYISDRNNDRVQRWSRGAQSGETIIRDIFPIGIVQDDQGSLYVSDDIKHEVRKWHVGDTIGQLVTSEVFDPGLLFVDRNLALYVADKGNHRVIKVDDGTTQISIVAGGSQSDGADQLGYPDSVIVDELGTVYVTDTDHDRIVRWPRGATSGSVIAGGHGEGSQADQLSSPTDLAFDLDGNLYVVDSKNFRVQKFAIAKNLC
;
A
#
# COMPACT_ATOMS: atom_id res chain seq x y z
N MET A 1 -55.89 -23.17 31.61
CA MET A 1 -56.93 -23.13 30.56
C MET A 1 -56.29 -22.53 29.32
N MET A 2 -56.32 -23.30 28.22
CA MET A 2 -56.18 -22.93 26.80
C MET A 2 -54.91 -22.15 26.40
N ASP A 3 -53.85 -22.82 25.94
CA ASP A 3 -53.59 -23.30 24.56
C ASP A 3 -53.68 -22.23 23.47
N SER A 4 -52.51 -21.79 22.97
CA SER A 4 -52.27 -21.57 21.53
C SER A 4 -50.77 -21.35 21.26
N ALA A 5 -50.07 -22.41 20.87
CA ALA A 5 -48.77 -22.32 20.20
C ALA A 5 -48.96 -22.07 18.69
N PRO A 6 -48.14 -21.24 18.03
CA PRO A 6 -47.89 -21.34 16.59
C PRO A 6 -46.61 -22.15 16.31
N PRO A 7 -46.44 -22.66 15.08
CA PRO A 7 -46.03 -24.04 14.84
C PRO A 7 -44.52 -24.24 14.80
N SER A 8 -44.10 -25.41 15.28
CA SER A 8 -42.83 -26.04 14.93
C SER A 8 -42.76 -26.27 13.41
N GLY A 9 -42.15 -25.34 12.69
CA GLY A 9 -41.71 -25.56 11.32
C GLY A 9 -40.52 -26.50 11.35
N ASN A 10 -40.73 -27.74 10.92
CA ASN A 10 -39.65 -28.68 10.62
C ASN A 10 -38.58 -27.95 9.78
N ALA A 11 -37.33 -27.99 10.23
CA ALA A 11 -36.19 -27.73 9.37
C ALA A 11 -36.27 -28.72 8.20
N SER A 12 -36.82 -28.29 7.07
CA SER A 12 -36.83 -29.08 5.85
C SER A 12 -35.37 -29.26 5.46
N GLN A 13 -34.93 -30.52 5.45
CA GLN A 13 -33.71 -30.93 4.78
C GLN A 13 -33.61 -30.16 3.46
N ALA A 14 -32.54 -29.37 3.29
CA ALA A 14 -32.29 -28.64 2.06
C ALA A 14 -32.26 -29.66 0.92
N THR A 15 -33.27 -29.64 0.06
CA THR A 15 -33.30 -30.49 -1.12
C THR A 15 -32.29 -29.91 -2.12
N ASP A 16 -31.38 -30.74 -2.63
CA ASP A 16 -30.39 -30.35 -3.65
C ASP A 16 -31.01 -30.03 -5.03
N ASP A 17 -32.34 -29.98 -5.12
CA ASP A 17 -33.11 -29.73 -6.34
C ASP A 17 -33.96 -28.45 -6.21
N CYS A 18 -34.03 -27.69 -7.31
CA CYS A 18 -34.88 -26.52 -7.42
C CYS A 18 -36.35 -26.95 -7.47
N THR A 19 -37.17 -26.50 -6.52
CA THR A 19 -38.56 -26.98 -6.40
C THR A 19 -39.54 -26.41 -7.43
N ILE A 20 -39.09 -25.47 -8.28
CA ILE A 20 -39.88 -24.92 -9.40
C ILE A 20 -39.75 -25.80 -10.65
N CYS A 21 -38.53 -26.22 -11.00
CA CYS A 21 -38.26 -27.04 -12.19
C CYS A 21 -37.89 -28.50 -11.87
N LEU A 22 -37.80 -28.84 -10.58
CA LEU A 22 -37.43 -30.16 -10.04
C LEU A 22 -36.06 -30.67 -10.51
N SER A 23 -35.16 -29.76 -10.91
CA SER A 23 -33.82 -30.08 -11.40
C SER A 23 -32.74 -29.69 -10.38
N SER A 24 -31.61 -30.41 -10.39
CA SER A 24 -30.50 -30.19 -9.44
C SER A 24 -29.93 -28.77 -9.46
N LEU A 25 -29.55 -28.29 -8.27
CA LEU A 25 -28.92 -26.99 -8.02
C LEU A 25 -27.37 -27.02 -8.13
N ALA A 26 -26.78 -28.05 -8.76
CA ALA A 26 -25.33 -28.18 -8.91
C ALA A 26 -24.69 -27.12 -9.85
N SER A 27 -23.39 -26.86 -9.63
CA SER A 27 -22.59 -25.76 -10.18
C SER A 27 -22.63 -25.60 -11.70
N GLY A 28 -22.92 -24.40 -12.18
CA GLY A 28 -22.87 -24.02 -13.61
C GLY A 28 -24.09 -23.24 -14.10
N THR A 29 -25.15 -23.14 -13.30
CA THR A 29 -26.32 -22.29 -13.59
C THR A 29 -26.45 -21.19 -12.53
N PRO A 30 -26.81 -19.95 -12.91
CA PRO A 30 -26.96 -18.86 -11.96
C PRO A 30 -28.09 -19.19 -10.97
N LEU A 31 -27.78 -19.11 -9.69
CA LEU A 31 -28.70 -19.38 -8.58
C LEU A 31 -29.10 -18.08 -7.91
N LEU A 32 -30.34 -18.01 -7.43
CA LEU A 32 -30.81 -16.92 -6.58
C LEU A 32 -31.24 -17.50 -5.24
N ILE A 33 -30.79 -16.85 -4.16
CA ILE A 33 -31.12 -17.21 -2.78
C ILE A 33 -32.00 -16.10 -2.22
N LEU A 34 -33.20 -16.47 -1.78
CA LEU A 34 -34.11 -15.53 -1.13
C LEU A 34 -33.67 -15.24 0.31
N SER A 35 -34.10 -14.11 0.87
CA SER A 35 -33.83 -13.73 2.28
C SER A 35 -34.27 -14.78 3.30
N CYS A 36 -35.23 -15.65 2.95
CA CYS A 36 -35.64 -16.79 3.75
C CYS A 36 -34.71 -18.02 3.64
N GLY A 37 -33.56 -17.91 2.97
CA GLY A 37 -32.54 -18.96 2.83
C GLY A 37 -32.80 -20.00 1.74
N HIS A 38 -33.95 -19.97 1.05
CA HIS A 38 -34.29 -20.95 0.01
C HIS A 38 -33.66 -20.61 -1.35
N ARG A 39 -33.19 -21.65 -2.05
CA ARG A 39 -32.40 -21.55 -3.29
C ARG A 39 -33.21 -21.98 -4.51
N PHE A 40 -33.11 -21.23 -5.61
CA PHE A 40 -33.77 -21.53 -6.88
C PHE A 40 -32.83 -21.21 -8.05
N HIS A 41 -33.00 -21.84 -9.22
CA HIS A 41 -32.35 -21.32 -10.44
C HIS A 41 -32.88 -19.91 -10.71
N PHE A 42 -31.98 -19.00 -11.08
CA PHE A 42 -32.31 -17.59 -11.36
C PHE A 42 -33.52 -17.48 -12.28
N GLN A 43 -33.48 -18.16 -13.43
CA GLN A 43 -34.56 -18.13 -14.43
C GLN A 43 -35.90 -18.63 -13.86
N CYS A 44 -35.89 -19.66 -13.01
CA CYS A 44 -37.10 -20.24 -12.45
C CYS A 44 -37.80 -19.28 -11.49
N LEU A 45 -37.03 -18.62 -10.62
CA LEU A 45 -37.57 -17.66 -9.67
C LEU A 45 -37.97 -16.34 -10.36
N THR A 46 -37.21 -15.89 -11.35
CA THR A 46 -37.56 -14.74 -12.19
C THR A 46 -38.89 -14.97 -12.90
N SER A 47 -39.09 -16.12 -13.55
CA SER A 47 -40.37 -16.45 -14.19
C SER A 47 -41.53 -16.55 -13.19
N ASN A 48 -41.28 -17.03 -11.98
CA ASN A 48 -42.30 -17.12 -10.94
C ASN A 48 -42.74 -15.73 -10.43
N ILE A 49 -41.79 -14.81 -10.23
CA ILE A 49 -42.05 -13.41 -9.87
C ILE A 49 -42.75 -12.67 -11.03
N GLN A 50 -42.36 -12.92 -12.28
CA GLN A 50 -43.01 -12.35 -13.47
C GLN A 50 -44.44 -12.86 -13.67
N ALA A 51 -44.77 -14.05 -13.18
CA ALA A 51 -46.14 -14.57 -13.14
C ALA A 51 -46.98 -13.95 -12.00
N GLY A 52 -46.41 -13.05 -11.19
CA GLY A 52 -47.08 -12.35 -10.10
C GLY A 52 -47.02 -13.08 -8.76
N HIS A 53 -46.22 -14.13 -8.64
CA HIS A 53 -46.04 -14.86 -7.38
C HIS A 53 -44.89 -14.25 -6.57
N ASN A 54 -45.25 -13.31 -5.69
CA ASN A 54 -44.32 -12.53 -4.86
C ASN A 54 -44.00 -13.17 -3.50
N GLU A 55 -44.29 -14.45 -3.34
CA GLU A 55 -44.01 -15.23 -2.12
C GLU A 55 -43.07 -16.39 -2.45
N CYS A 56 -42.21 -16.74 -1.50
CA CYS A 56 -41.32 -17.89 -1.63
C CYS A 56 -42.14 -19.18 -1.86
N PRO A 57 -41.88 -19.96 -2.93
CA PRO A 57 -42.63 -21.18 -3.21
C PRO A 57 -42.58 -22.26 -2.12
N LEU A 58 -41.55 -22.22 -1.27
CA LEU A 58 -41.31 -23.24 -0.23
C LEU A 58 -41.87 -22.84 1.13
N CYS A 59 -41.48 -21.67 1.65
CA CYS A 59 -41.92 -21.24 2.98
C CYS A 59 -43.06 -20.21 2.98
N ARG A 60 -43.47 -19.73 1.79
CA ARG A 60 -44.45 -18.64 1.61
C ARG A 60 -44.09 -17.31 2.27
N GLY A 61 -42.82 -17.13 2.68
CA GLY A 61 -42.31 -15.83 3.12
C GLY A 61 -42.32 -14.82 1.98
N ALA A 62 -42.63 -13.55 2.27
CA ALA A 62 -42.67 -12.49 1.28
C ALA A 62 -41.29 -12.27 0.63
N ILE A 63 -41.26 -12.15 -0.69
CA ILE A 63 -40.03 -11.82 -1.43
C ILE A 63 -39.79 -10.31 -1.33
N ASP A 64 -38.52 -9.91 -1.16
CA ASP A 64 -38.13 -8.51 -1.01
C ASP A 64 -38.61 -7.63 -2.19
N ALA A 65 -39.13 -6.44 -1.88
CA ALA A 65 -39.71 -5.52 -2.86
C ALA A 65 -38.70 -5.03 -3.91
N PHE A 66 -37.42 -4.91 -3.56
CA PHE A 66 -36.33 -4.60 -4.49
C PHE A 66 -36.10 -5.77 -5.47
N VAL A 67 -36.10 -7.01 -4.99
CA VAL A 67 -35.93 -8.22 -5.82
C VAL A 67 -37.12 -8.39 -6.78
N ILE A 68 -38.35 -8.14 -6.32
CA ILE A 68 -39.55 -8.14 -7.16
C ILE A 68 -39.45 -7.08 -8.26
N LYS A 69 -38.98 -5.88 -7.92
CA LYS A 69 -38.84 -4.76 -8.87
C LYS A 69 -37.72 -4.99 -9.89
N LEU A 70 -36.65 -5.65 -9.48
CA LEU A 70 -35.51 -6.01 -10.33
C LEU A 70 -35.86 -7.13 -11.32
N LEU A 71 -36.59 -8.16 -10.88
CA LEU A 71 -36.89 -9.37 -11.68
C LEU A 71 -38.24 -9.31 -12.41
N GLY A 72 -39.19 -8.49 -11.93
CA GLY A 72 -40.57 -8.39 -12.44
C GLY A 72 -40.80 -7.42 -13.61
N ASN A 73 -39.78 -6.67 -14.05
CA ASN A 73 -39.90 -5.76 -15.19
C ASN A 73 -39.39 -6.41 -16.49
N PRO A 74 -40.27 -6.73 -17.46
CA PRO A 74 -39.81 -7.13 -18.78
C PRO A 74 -39.33 -5.88 -19.53
N CYS A 75 -38.03 -5.82 -19.85
CA CYS A 75 -37.57 -4.96 -20.94
C CYS A 75 -38.29 -5.43 -22.22
N GLN A 76 -39.09 -4.55 -22.83
CA GLN A 76 -39.71 -4.78 -24.13
C GLN A 76 -38.62 -4.83 -25.22
N LEU A 77 -38.06 -6.01 -25.47
CA LEU A 77 -37.42 -6.33 -26.74
C LEU A 77 -38.53 -6.49 -27.79
N SER A 78 -38.60 -5.54 -28.73
CA SER A 78 -39.47 -5.64 -29.89
C SER A 78 -39.06 -6.84 -30.74
N THR A 79 -39.97 -7.81 -30.84
CA THR A 79 -39.86 -8.93 -31.78
C THR A 79 -40.15 -8.43 -33.19
N GLN A 80 -39.11 -8.15 -33.96
CA GLN A 80 -39.18 -8.25 -35.42
C GLN A 80 -38.14 -9.26 -35.88
N THR A 81 -38.60 -10.47 -36.18
CA THR A 81 -37.87 -11.49 -36.92
C THR A 81 -37.58 -11.02 -38.35
N PRO A 82 -36.32 -10.91 -38.80
CA PRO A 82 -36.00 -10.90 -40.22
C PRO A 82 -35.84 -12.35 -40.68
N GLN A 83 -36.63 -12.73 -41.70
CA GLN A 83 -36.44 -14.00 -42.42
C GLN A 83 -35.05 -14.03 -43.07
N MET A 84 -34.24 -15.03 -42.72
CA MET A 84 -32.99 -15.33 -43.42
C MET A 84 -33.29 -16.03 -44.76
N SER A 85 -33.05 -15.33 -45.86
CA SER A 85 -32.85 -15.94 -47.18
C SER A 85 -31.38 -16.32 -47.35
N GLN A 86 -31.13 -17.59 -47.66
CA GLN A 86 -29.81 -18.16 -47.96
C GLN A 86 -29.13 -17.48 -49.17
N PRO A 87 -27.80 -17.29 -49.17
CA PRO A 87 -27.01 -17.20 -50.39
C PRO A 87 -26.35 -18.54 -50.71
N GLN A 88 -26.39 -18.87 -52.00
CA GLN A 88 -25.91 -20.11 -52.60
C GLN A 88 -24.38 -20.22 -52.67
N VAL A 89 -23.94 -21.48 -52.63
CA VAL A 89 -22.59 -21.96 -52.93
C VAL A 89 -22.23 -21.65 -54.39
N GLY A 90 -21.17 -20.87 -54.60
CA GLY A 90 -20.54 -20.62 -55.90
C GLY A 90 -19.08 -21.07 -55.90
N GLN A 91 -18.72 -21.91 -56.87
CA GLN A 91 -17.44 -22.59 -57.00
C GLN A 91 -16.26 -21.66 -57.33
N ALA A 92 -15.07 -22.05 -56.86
CA ALA A 92 -13.79 -21.42 -57.17
C ALA A 92 -13.30 -21.72 -58.60
N PRO A 93 -12.52 -20.81 -59.21
CA PRO A 93 -11.50 -21.18 -60.16
C PRO A 93 -10.08 -20.86 -59.65
N THR A 94 -9.21 -21.83 -59.90
CA THR A 94 -7.76 -21.84 -59.74
C THR A 94 -7.06 -20.82 -60.65
N ASN A 95 -6.07 -20.09 -60.14
CA ASN A 95 -4.71 -20.04 -60.71
C ASN A 95 -3.76 -19.14 -59.91
N ALA A 96 -2.54 -19.67 -59.69
CA ALA A 96 -1.43 -19.03 -59.01
C ALA A 96 -0.67 -18.07 -59.95
N GLY A 97 -0.10 -17.01 -59.36
CA GLY A 97 0.87 -16.12 -60.01
C GLY A 97 1.49 -15.14 -59.03
N ASN A 98 2.79 -15.30 -58.79
CA ASN A 98 3.63 -14.54 -57.87
C ASN A 98 3.59 -13.01 -58.06
N ALA A 99 3.36 -12.27 -56.97
CA ALA A 99 3.81 -10.89 -56.78
C ALA A 99 3.92 -10.57 -55.28
N ALA A 100 4.99 -9.90 -54.87
CA ALA A 100 5.30 -9.50 -53.50
C ALA A 100 4.16 -8.69 -52.84
N PRO A 101 3.93 -8.81 -51.52
CA PRO A 101 2.83 -8.10 -50.89
C PRO A 101 3.16 -6.60 -50.80
N ALA A 102 2.42 -5.80 -51.57
CA ALA A 102 2.28 -4.38 -51.33
C ALA A 102 1.61 -4.15 -49.97
N ALA A 103 2.06 -3.13 -49.25
CA ALA A 103 1.53 -2.72 -47.96
C ALA A 103 0.00 -2.63 -47.99
N ILE A 104 -0.65 -3.53 -47.25
CA ILE A 104 -2.08 -3.44 -46.99
C ILE A 104 -2.23 -2.37 -45.90
N VAL A 105 -2.58 -1.16 -46.32
CA VAL A 105 -3.15 -0.16 -45.41
C VAL A 105 -4.54 -0.68 -45.03
N VAL A 106 -4.63 -1.34 -43.86
CA VAL A 106 -5.92 -1.70 -43.27
C VAL A 106 -6.51 -0.40 -42.70
N PRO A 107 -7.75 0.00 -43.07
CA PRO A 107 -8.38 1.18 -42.49
C PRO A 107 -8.63 0.92 -41.01
N SER A 108 -8.15 1.81 -40.14
CA SER A 108 -8.48 1.79 -38.71
C SER A 108 -9.99 1.94 -38.54
N ILE A 109 -10.67 0.87 -38.14
CA ILE A 109 -12.06 0.93 -37.69
C ILE A 109 -12.01 1.32 -36.21
N GLU A 110 -11.64 2.57 -35.92
CA GLU A 110 -11.90 3.16 -34.61
C GLU A 110 -13.43 3.29 -34.48
N ASP A 111 -14.03 2.77 -33.40
CA ASP A 111 -15.45 2.95 -33.09
C ASP A 111 -15.72 4.46 -32.87
N PRO A 112 -16.38 5.17 -33.81
CA PRO A 112 -16.61 6.60 -33.64
C PRO A 112 -17.66 6.82 -32.55
N ILE A 113 -17.40 7.77 -31.66
CA ILE A 113 -18.39 8.27 -30.72
C ILE A 113 -19.28 9.25 -31.51
N ASP A 114 -20.61 9.17 -31.40
CA ASP A 114 -21.40 10.35 -31.74
C ASP A 114 -21.07 11.46 -30.73
N GLU A 115 -20.78 12.65 -31.22
CA GLU A 115 -20.32 13.79 -30.41
C GLU A 115 -21.29 14.12 -29.27
N ALA A 116 -22.58 13.77 -29.45
CA ALA A 116 -23.67 13.96 -28.49
C ALA A 116 -23.57 13.03 -27.28
N THR A 117 -23.13 11.77 -27.45
CA THR A 117 -22.99 10.77 -26.41
C THR A 117 -21.74 11.03 -25.58
N ALA A 118 -20.64 11.46 -26.21
CA ALA A 118 -19.46 11.94 -25.48
C ALA A 118 -19.79 13.19 -24.65
N ALA A 119 -20.52 14.16 -25.22
CA ALA A 119 -20.95 15.36 -24.50
C ALA A 119 -21.92 15.06 -23.34
N ALA A 120 -22.91 14.18 -23.56
CA ALA A 120 -23.89 13.81 -22.53
C ALA A 120 -23.29 12.99 -21.38
N ILE A 121 -22.31 12.12 -21.67
CA ILE A 121 -21.57 11.38 -20.64
C ILE A 121 -20.68 12.36 -19.86
N SER A 122 -19.99 13.28 -20.55
CA SER A 122 -19.15 14.29 -19.91
C SER A 122 -19.95 15.27 -19.03
N GLU A 123 -21.14 15.73 -19.46
CA GLU A 123 -22.03 16.57 -18.66
C GLU A 123 -22.60 15.85 -17.43
N ARG A 124 -23.01 14.57 -17.56
CA ARG A 124 -23.48 13.77 -16.42
C ARG A 124 -22.37 13.53 -15.39
N PHE A 125 -21.14 13.33 -15.84
CA PHE A 125 -19.96 13.20 -14.97
C PHE A 125 -19.61 14.52 -14.29
N LEU A 126 -19.63 15.63 -15.01
CA LEU A 126 -19.36 16.96 -14.45
C LEU A 126 -20.40 17.32 -13.38
N ALA A 127 -21.68 16.96 -13.59
CA ALA A 127 -22.75 17.17 -12.62
C ALA A 127 -22.64 16.25 -11.38
N ALA A 128 -22.39 14.95 -11.57
CA ALA A 128 -22.18 14.01 -10.46
C ALA A 128 -20.93 14.38 -9.63
N ARG A 129 -19.90 14.89 -10.30
CA ARG A 129 -18.67 15.36 -9.65
C ARG A 129 -18.81 16.73 -9.01
N GLN A 130 -19.57 17.68 -9.58
CA GLN A 130 -19.90 18.93 -8.90
C GLN A 130 -20.63 18.66 -7.59
N VAL A 131 -21.49 17.63 -7.55
CA VAL A 131 -22.16 17.19 -6.32
C VAL A 131 -21.18 16.49 -5.37
N ALA A 132 -20.30 15.60 -5.84
CA ALA A 132 -19.31 14.92 -4.99
C ALA A 132 -18.22 15.87 -4.45
N VAL A 133 -17.74 16.82 -5.26
CA VAL A 133 -16.80 17.88 -4.87
C VAL A 133 -17.48 18.89 -3.94
N ALA A 134 -18.76 19.21 -4.15
CA ALA A 134 -19.52 20.05 -3.22
C ALA A 134 -19.80 19.36 -1.88
N LEU A 135 -19.99 18.03 -1.87
CA LEU A 135 -20.14 17.24 -0.63
C LEU A 135 -18.81 17.05 0.12
N LEU A 136 -17.67 17.11 -0.58
CA LEU A 136 -16.33 17.06 0.03
C LEU A 136 -15.78 18.41 0.46
N ASN A 137 -16.33 19.51 -0.08
CA ASN A 137 -15.90 20.87 0.21
C ASN A 137 -17.06 21.71 0.76
N GLU A 138 -17.41 21.51 2.02
CA GLU A 138 -17.92 22.64 2.79
C GLU A 138 -16.74 23.61 3.03
N ALA A 139 -16.64 24.59 2.12
CA ALA A 139 -16.17 25.97 2.32
C ALA A 139 -14.91 26.50 1.59
N ASN A 140 -13.94 25.75 1.03
CA ASN A 140 -12.66 26.41 0.67
C ASN A 140 -11.88 26.02 -0.61
N ASN A 141 -12.45 25.30 -1.60
CA ASN A 141 -11.77 25.07 -2.89
C ASN A 141 -10.29 24.61 -2.74
N LEU A 142 -10.04 23.71 -1.79
CA LEU A 142 -8.70 23.24 -1.43
C LEU A 142 -8.20 22.21 -2.45
N PRO A 143 -6.89 22.18 -2.76
CA PRO A 143 -6.33 21.25 -3.74
C PRO A 143 -6.42 19.80 -3.27
N LEU A 144 -6.63 18.86 -4.20
CA LEU A 144 -6.64 17.43 -3.89
C LEU A 144 -5.26 16.97 -3.38
N ILE A 145 -4.17 17.47 -3.96
CA ILE A 145 -2.81 17.12 -3.55
C ILE A 145 -2.30 18.09 -2.49
N THR A 146 -1.74 17.55 -1.42
CA THR A 146 -1.07 18.34 -0.37
C THR A 146 0.45 18.19 -0.46
N ALA A 147 1.17 19.28 -0.22
CA ALA A 147 2.63 19.27 -0.07
C ALA A 147 3.00 19.54 1.39
N VAL A 148 3.94 18.77 1.93
CA VAL A 148 4.50 18.97 3.27
C VAL A 148 5.99 19.23 3.15
N THR A 149 6.48 20.25 3.85
CA THR A 149 7.89 20.64 3.86
C THR A 149 8.53 20.26 5.17
N THR A 150 9.76 19.74 5.12
CA THR A 150 10.53 19.35 6.31
C THR A 150 12.00 19.67 6.10
N LEU A 151 12.69 20.07 7.17
CA LEU A 151 14.12 20.33 7.17
C LEU A 151 14.83 19.32 8.10
N GLU A 152 16.13 19.12 7.87
CA GLU A 152 16.94 18.23 8.69
C GLU A 152 17.02 18.71 10.15
N TYR A 153 17.07 20.02 10.37
CA TYR A 153 17.08 20.62 11.71
C TYR A 153 16.05 21.73 11.79
N GLU A 154 15.39 21.88 12.94
CA GLU A 154 14.46 22.98 13.16
C GLU A 154 15.16 24.31 13.44
N GLY A 155 16.38 24.25 14.00
CA GLY A 155 17.21 25.41 14.30
C GLY A 155 18.61 25.33 13.72
N GLN A 156 19.14 26.49 13.29
CA GLN A 156 20.53 26.64 12.85
C GLN A 156 21.22 27.80 13.56
N VAL A 157 22.45 27.57 14.01
CA VAL A 157 23.26 28.59 14.68
C VAL A 157 23.51 29.78 13.74
N SER A 158 23.14 30.99 14.18
CA SER A 158 23.02 32.14 13.29
C SER A 158 24.35 32.63 12.70
N HIS A 159 25.46 32.41 13.40
CA HIS A 159 26.79 32.88 13.02
C HIS A 159 27.61 31.84 12.25
N GLU A 160 26.99 30.70 11.91
CA GLU A 160 27.60 29.63 11.14
C GLU A 160 26.96 29.52 9.76
N GLU A 161 27.78 29.13 8.80
CA GLU A 161 27.34 28.72 7.47
C GLU A 161 27.23 27.20 7.48
N SER A 162 26.17 26.66 6.91
CA SER A 162 25.93 25.21 6.92
C SER A 162 25.19 24.76 5.67
N ASN A 163 25.24 23.45 5.42
CA ASN A 163 24.41 22.82 4.42
C ASN A 163 23.58 21.75 5.13
N ILE A 164 22.26 21.87 5.02
CA ILE A 164 21.30 20.93 5.60
C ILE A 164 20.47 20.32 4.48
N TYR A 165 19.72 19.27 4.79
CA TYR A 165 18.78 18.70 3.84
C TYR A 165 17.36 19.23 4.02
N GLY A 166 16.63 19.30 2.91
CA GLY A 166 15.20 19.60 2.84
C GLY A 166 14.45 18.47 2.15
N LEU A 167 13.22 18.24 2.60
CA LEU A 167 12.29 17.26 2.07
C LEU A 167 10.98 17.97 1.70
N VAL A 168 10.48 17.71 0.50
CA VAL A 168 9.10 17.98 0.11
C VAL A 168 8.38 16.65 -0.10
N THR A 169 7.31 16.42 0.65
CA THR A 169 6.45 15.26 0.48
C THR A 169 5.17 15.68 -0.22
N LEU A 170 4.92 15.15 -1.42
CA LEU A 170 3.63 15.24 -2.09
C LEU A 170 2.76 14.07 -1.64
N GLN A 171 1.50 14.36 -1.33
CA GLN A 171 0.53 13.37 -0.90
C GLN A 171 -0.77 13.53 -1.69
N ALA A 172 -1.18 12.45 -2.37
CA ALA A 172 -2.54 12.33 -2.87
C ALA A 172 -3.48 11.79 -1.77
N PRO A 173 -4.76 12.20 -1.78
CA PRO A 173 -5.74 11.72 -0.81
C PRO A 173 -6.12 10.26 -1.14
N PRO A 174 -6.61 9.49 -0.15
CA PRO A 174 -7.08 8.13 -0.39
C PRO A 174 -8.38 8.12 -1.21
N VAL A 175 -8.68 6.98 -1.84
CA VAL A 175 -9.96 6.77 -2.53
C VAL A 175 -11.09 6.70 -1.51
N LEU A 176 -11.99 7.68 -1.52
CA LEU A 176 -13.17 7.70 -0.66
C LEU A 176 -14.18 6.62 -1.11
N GLN A 177 -14.27 5.54 -0.35
CA GLN A 177 -15.35 4.57 -0.49
C GLN A 177 -16.57 5.04 0.29
N SER A 178 -17.45 5.80 -0.34
CA SER A 178 -18.83 5.87 0.15
C SER A 178 -19.55 4.58 -0.27
N ASN A 179 -20.44 4.03 0.56
CA ASN A 179 -21.27 2.85 0.28
C ASN A 179 -22.19 2.95 -0.96
N ASN A 180 -22.02 3.99 -1.77
CA ASN A 180 -22.53 4.07 -3.13
C ASN A 180 -21.42 3.69 -4.11
N LEU A 181 -21.64 2.62 -4.88
CA LEU A 181 -20.86 2.18 -6.04
C LEU A 181 -20.60 3.27 -7.13
N SER A 182 -20.98 4.52 -6.89
CA SER A 182 -20.91 5.64 -7.83
C SER A 182 -19.57 6.39 -7.85
N ILE A 183 -18.66 6.21 -6.87
CA ILE A 183 -17.34 6.92 -6.88
C ILE A 183 -16.31 6.16 -7.74
N ILE A 184 -16.32 4.83 -7.72
CA ILE A 184 -15.52 4.01 -8.65
C ILE A 184 -15.95 4.24 -10.12
N GLN A 185 -17.20 4.70 -10.32
CA GLN A 185 -17.72 5.08 -11.64
C GLN A 185 -17.20 6.43 -12.16
N SER A 186 -16.47 7.25 -11.39
CA SER A 186 -16.02 8.57 -11.83
C SER A 186 -14.50 8.74 -11.99
N ARG A 187 -13.78 7.71 -12.44
CA ARG A 187 -12.36 7.83 -12.79
C ARG A 187 -12.14 8.26 -14.24
N ALA A 188 -10.96 8.80 -14.53
CA ALA A 188 -10.59 9.20 -15.88
C ALA A 188 -10.46 7.95 -16.78
N PRO A 189 -10.95 7.99 -18.03
CA PRO A 189 -10.79 6.87 -18.95
C PRO A 189 -9.33 6.76 -19.39
N ILE A 190 -8.90 5.55 -19.75
CA ILE A 190 -7.53 5.24 -20.16
C ILE A 190 -7.43 4.73 -21.59
N ASP A 191 -6.34 5.09 -22.27
CA ASP A 191 -5.85 4.43 -23.50
C ASP A 191 -4.72 3.47 -23.13
N LEU A 192 -4.98 2.17 -23.19
CA LEU A 192 -4.02 1.14 -22.84
C LEU A 192 -3.56 0.38 -24.09
N VAL A 193 -2.25 0.27 -24.28
CA VAL A 193 -1.66 -0.57 -25.33
C VAL A 193 -0.80 -1.64 -24.69
N CYS A 194 -1.15 -2.91 -24.91
CA CYS A 194 -0.39 -4.07 -24.43
C CYS A 194 0.48 -4.61 -25.56
N VAL A 195 1.80 -4.50 -25.42
CA VAL A 195 2.82 -5.04 -26.33
C VAL A 195 3.29 -6.37 -25.77
N VAL A 196 2.98 -7.44 -26.50
CA VAL A 196 3.01 -8.81 -25.99
C VAL A 196 3.99 -9.66 -26.78
N ASP A 197 4.93 -10.25 -26.07
CA ASP A 197 5.87 -11.21 -26.63
C ASP A 197 5.18 -12.54 -26.91
N GLN A 198 5.35 -13.03 -28.13
CA GLN A 198 4.87 -14.34 -28.58
C GLN A 198 6.02 -15.18 -29.14
N SER A 199 7.26 -14.90 -28.77
CA SER A 199 8.43 -15.67 -29.19
C SER A 199 8.39 -17.12 -28.69
N GLY A 200 9.25 -17.98 -29.23
CA GLY A 200 9.30 -19.40 -28.85
C GLY A 200 9.62 -19.64 -27.37
N SER A 201 10.35 -18.73 -26.71
CA SER A 201 10.69 -18.81 -25.28
C SER A 201 9.46 -18.68 -24.38
N MET A 202 8.41 -17.98 -24.84
CA MET A 202 7.15 -17.82 -24.11
C MET A 202 6.31 -19.11 -24.02
N SER A 203 6.75 -20.21 -24.61
CA SER A 203 6.00 -21.48 -24.59
C SER A 203 5.76 -22.04 -23.18
N GLY A 204 4.77 -22.93 -23.06
CA GLY A 204 4.43 -23.59 -21.79
C GLY A 204 3.60 -22.71 -20.84
N GLU A 205 4.02 -22.64 -19.58
CA GLU A 205 3.29 -21.92 -18.53
C GLU A 205 3.31 -20.39 -18.75
N LYS A 206 4.38 -19.82 -19.33
CA LYS A 206 4.53 -18.37 -19.53
C LYS A 206 3.45 -17.77 -20.42
N ILE A 207 3.14 -18.38 -21.57
CA ILE A 207 2.07 -17.90 -22.46
C ILE A 207 0.68 -18.12 -21.87
N THR A 208 0.50 -19.17 -21.07
CA THR A 208 -0.77 -19.40 -20.35
C THR A 208 -1.01 -18.29 -19.34
N LEU A 209 0.04 -17.94 -18.60
CA LEU A 209 0.02 -16.86 -17.62
C LEU A 209 -0.21 -15.50 -18.27
N LEU A 210 0.50 -15.21 -19.36
CA LEU A 210 0.32 -14.00 -20.17
C LEU A 210 -1.14 -13.81 -20.62
N LYS A 211 -1.79 -14.86 -21.14
CA LYS A 211 -3.19 -14.80 -21.57
C LYS A 211 -4.15 -14.50 -20.41
N LYS A 212 -3.90 -15.14 -19.27
CA LYS A 212 -4.67 -14.88 -18.04
C LYS A 212 -4.54 -13.41 -17.64
N THR A 213 -3.33 -12.87 -17.61
CA THR A 213 -3.07 -11.44 -17.32
C THR A 213 -3.84 -10.51 -18.26
N LEU A 214 -3.78 -10.75 -19.58
CA LEU A 214 -4.49 -9.92 -20.55
C LEU A 214 -6.01 -10.04 -20.40
N THR A 215 -6.52 -11.19 -19.98
CA THR A 215 -7.96 -11.37 -19.70
C THR A 215 -8.37 -10.57 -18.47
N ASP A 216 -7.55 -10.61 -17.42
CA ASP A 216 -7.77 -9.83 -16.19
C ASP A 216 -7.73 -8.32 -16.48
N ILE A 217 -6.84 -7.84 -17.36
CA ILE A 217 -6.83 -6.45 -17.87
C ILE A 217 -8.19 -6.08 -18.43
N VAL A 218 -8.66 -6.88 -19.38
CA VAL A 218 -9.94 -6.62 -20.05
C VAL A 218 -11.04 -6.52 -18.99
N ASP A 219 -11.04 -7.41 -18.00
CA ASP A 219 -12.02 -7.47 -16.91
C ASP A 219 -11.98 -6.29 -15.93
N GLN A 220 -10.84 -5.64 -15.73
CA GLN A 220 -10.71 -4.45 -14.89
C GLN A 220 -11.04 -3.14 -15.62
N LEU A 221 -10.95 -3.10 -16.96
CA LEU A 221 -11.25 -1.92 -17.76
C LEU A 221 -12.77 -1.66 -17.87
N GLY A 222 -13.13 -0.39 -17.78
CA GLY A 222 -14.49 0.13 -17.91
C GLY A 222 -14.86 0.44 -19.36
N GLU A 223 -16.14 0.71 -19.61
CA GLU A 223 -16.68 0.87 -20.99
C GLU A 223 -16.13 2.09 -21.76
N LEU A 224 -15.57 3.07 -21.04
CA LEU A 224 -14.96 4.27 -21.62
C LEU A 224 -13.46 4.10 -21.90
N ASP A 225 -12.84 3.05 -21.36
CA ASP A 225 -11.45 2.75 -21.64
C ASP A 225 -11.27 2.14 -23.02
N ARG A 226 -10.06 2.27 -23.55
CA ARG A 226 -9.68 1.68 -24.83
C ARG A 226 -8.46 0.82 -24.67
N LEU A 227 -8.49 -0.36 -25.29
CA LEU A 227 -7.41 -1.35 -25.28
C LEU A 227 -6.99 -1.69 -26.70
N ALA A 228 -5.68 -1.77 -26.93
CA ALA A 228 -5.10 -2.42 -28.10
C ALA A 228 -4.08 -3.47 -27.67
N ILE A 229 -4.04 -4.59 -28.38
CA ILE A 229 -3.08 -5.68 -28.16
C ILE A 229 -2.17 -5.76 -29.40
N VAL A 230 -0.89 -5.53 -29.19
CA VAL A 230 0.17 -5.70 -30.19
C VAL A 230 0.94 -6.95 -29.84
N SER A 231 1.12 -7.87 -30.77
CA SER A 231 2.01 -9.03 -30.56
C SER A 231 3.24 -8.96 -31.41
N PHE A 232 4.37 -9.42 -30.87
CA PHE A 232 5.65 -9.40 -31.59
C PHE A 232 6.45 -10.70 -31.43
N ASN A 233 7.10 -11.09 -32.53
CA ASN A 233 8.11 -12.15 -32.59
C ASN A 233 9.23 -11.76 -33.55
N ASP A 234 9.22 -12.25 -34.80
CA ASP A 234 10.12 -11.85 -35.89
C ASP A 234 9.74 -10.48 -36.49
N GLY A 235 8.54 -9.99 -36.15
CA GLY A 235 8.00 -8.68 -36.47
C GLY A 235 6.86 -8.35 -35.50
N ALA A 236 6.21 -7.20 -35.66
CA ALA A 236 5.07 -6.80 -34.84
C ALA A 236 3.78 -6.74 -35.67
N PHE A 237 2.66 -7.12 -35.06
CA PHE A 237 1.34 -6.91 -35.64
C PHE A 237 0.33 -6.52 -34.57
N ASP A 238 -0.55 -5.60 -34.95
CA ASP A 238 -1.68 -5.14 -34.17
C ASP A 238 -2.81 -6.19 -34.27
N ARG A 239 -3.04 -6.92 -33.18
CA ARG A 239 -4.09 -7.94 -33.08
C ARG A 239 -5.47 -7.34 -32.97
N SER A 240 -5.57 -6.22 -32.28
CA SER A 240 -6.84 -5.57 -32.03
C SER A 240 -7.30 -4.70 -33.19
N HIS A 241 -6.46 -4.43 -34.19
CA HIS A 241 -6.77 -3.52 -35.30
C HIS A 241 -7.16 -2.11 -34.81
N GLY A 242 -6.38 -1.58 -33.87
CA GLY A 242 -6.53 -0.27 -33.25
C GLY A 242 -6.99 -0.33 -31.80
N LEU A 243 -7.06 0.85 -31.17
CA LEU A 243 -7.60 1.02 -29.82
C LEU A 243 -9.12 0.81 -29.83
N LYS A 244 -9.57 -0.28 -29.21
CA LYS A 244 -11.00 -0.63 -29.10
C LYS A 244 -11.55 -0.27 -27.74
N ARG A 245 -12.75 0.33 -27.71
CA ARG A 245 -13.48 0.56 -26.45
C ARG A 245 -13.83 -0.75 -25.78
N VAL A 246 -13.69 -0.86 -24.47
CA VAL A 246 -13.98 -2.10 -23.71
C VAL A 246 -15.47 -2.20 -23.33
N ASN A 247 -16.34 -2.00 -24.33
CA ASN A 247 -17.79 -2.22 -24.18
C ASN A 247 -18.13 -3.73 -24.19
N GLN A 248 -19.38 -4.07 -23.90
CA GLN A 248 -19.82 -5.47 -23.81
C GLN A 248 -19.51 -6.31 -25.07
N GLN A 249 -19.62 -5.72 -26.26
CA GLN A 249 -19.35 -6.43 -27.52
C GLN A 249 -17.85 -6.63 -27.74
N ASN A 250 -17.06 -5.56 -27.62
CA ASN A 250 -15.62 -5.59 -27.87
C ASN A 250 -14.86 -6.39 -26.81
N ARG A 251 -15.38 -6.48 -25.58
CA ARG A 251 -14.83 -7.34 -24.53
C ARG A 251 -14.68 -8.79 -24.99
N GLN A 252 -15.67 -9.33 -25.69
CA GLN A 252 -15.61 -10.69 -26.21
C GLN A 252 -14.62 -10.82 -27.37
N ILE A 253 -14.51 -9.78 -28.22
CA ILE A 253 -13.55 -9.73 -29.33
C ILE A 253 -12.12 -9.76 -28.77
N LEU A 254 -11.82 -8.89 -27.81
CA LEU A 254 -10.50 -8.80 -27.17
C LEU A 254 -10.12 -10.12 -26.48
N LYS A 255 -11.05 -10.78 -25.78
CA LYS A 255 -10.81 -12.11 -25.19
C LYS A 255 -10.52 -13.17 -26.25
N THR A 256 -11.20 -13.12 -27.39
CA THR A 256 -10.95 -14.01 -28.52
C THR A 256 -9.56 -13.75 -29.13
N ASP A 257 -9.15 -12.49 -29.26
CA ASP A 257 -7.83 -12.11 -29.75
C ASP A 257 -6.71 -12.61 -28.82
N ILE A 258 -6.93 -12.56 -27.50
CA ILE A 258 -6.03 -13.09 -26.46
C ILE A 258 -5.91 -14.61 -26.56
N ASP A 259 -7.03 -15.32 -26.68
CA ASP A 259 -7.04 -16.78 -26.81
C ASP A 259 -6.26 -17.24 -28.05
N GLY A 260 -6.25 -16.44 -29.11
CA GLY A 260 -5.51 -16.66 -30.36
C GLY A 260 -4.00 -16.39 -30.29
N ILE A 261 -3.43 -16.00 -29.14
CA ILE A 261 -1.98 -15.80 -29.00
C ILE A 261 -1.27 -17.16 -28.90
N VAL A 262 -0.22 -17.37 -29.70
CA VAL A 262 0.53 -18.64 -29.74
C VAL A 262 2.03 -18.34 -29.80
N SER A 263 2.84 -19.11 -29.07
CA SER A 263 4.29 -18.91 -28.99
C SER A 263 5.01 -19.45 -30.23
N GLY A 264 5.89 -18.67 -30.83
CA GLY A 264 6.77 -19.05 -31.94
C GLY A 264 7.54 -17.86 -32.55
N GLY A 265 8.69 -18.13 -33.16
CA GLY A 265 9.56 -17.09 -33.75
C GLY A 265 10.59 -16.54 -32.76
N ASN A 266 11.38 -15.55 -33.21
CA ASN A 266 12.38 -14.86 -32.39
C ASN A 266 11.77 -13.74 -31.54
N THR A 267 12.60 -13.03 -30.76
CA THR A 267 12.19 -11.90 -29.91
C THR A 267 12.67 -10.57 -30.52
N TYR A 268 11.73 -9.71 -30.93
CA TYR A 268 12.02 -8.41 -31.54
C TYR A 268 11.24 -7.27 -30.86
N ILE A 269 11.73 -6.85 -29.69
CA ILE A 269 11.05 -5.88 -28.81
C ILE A 269 10.88 -4.52 -29.51
N GLY A 270 11.91 -4.06 -30.24
CA GLY A 270 11.89 -2.77 -30.95
C GLY A 270 10.68 -2.59 -31.87
N ALA A 271 10.36 -3.60 -32.70
CA ALA A 271 9.20 -3.52 -33.59
C ALA A 271 7.87 -3.49 -32.84
N GLY A 272 7.75 -4.26 -31.74
CA GLY A 272 6.55 -4.25 -30.90
C GLY A 272 6.34 -2.88 -30.24
N LEU A 273 7.42 -2.30 -29.73
CA LEU A 273 7.44 -0.99 -29.10
C LEU A 273 7.08 0.12 -30.08
N GLU A 274 7.70 0.16 -31.26
CA GLU A 274 7.39 1.15 -32.30
C GLU A 274 5.93 1.08 -32.73
N MET A 275 5.39 -0.13 -32.92
CA MET A 275 3.98 -0.31 -33.28
C MET A 275 3.04 0.16 -32.15
N GLY A 276 3.34 -0.20 -30.90
CA GLY A 276 2.53 0.22 -29.76
C GLY A 276 2.52 1.73 -29.55
N ILE A 277 3.69 2.39 -29.68
CA ILE A 277 3.80 3.84 -29.63
C ILE A 277 3.07 4.48 -30.82
N ASN A 278 3.19 3.91 -32.02
CA ASN A 278 2.51 4.42 -33.20
C ASN A 278 0.98 4.39 -33.04
N LEU A 279 0.41 3.34 -32.45
CA LEU A 279 -1.03 3.29 -32.12
C LEU A 279 -1.44 4.44 -31.19
N LEU A 280 -0.61 4.77 -30.19
CA LEU A 280 -0.85 5.92 -29.34
C LEU A 280 -0.68 7.24 -30.13
N LEU A 281 0.27 7.37 -31.04
CA LEU A 281 0.48 8.60 -31.82
C LEU A 281 -0.64 8.86 -32.84
N THR A 282 -1.14 7.81 -33.50
CA THR A 282 -2.08 7.94 -34.63
C THR A 282 -3.56 7.90 -34.23
N ARG A 283 -3.88 7.67 -32.94
CA ARG A 283 -5.26 7.58 -32.46
C ARG A 283 -6.04 8.89 -32.69
N GLN A 284 -7.26 8.79 -33.21
CA GLN A 284 -8.06 9.99 -33.50
C GLN A 284 -8.69 10.58 -32.24
N THR A 285 -9.27 9.71 -31.41
CA THR A 285 -9.75 10.06 -30.08
C THR A 285 -8.63 9.85 -29.06
N LYS A 286 -8.57 10.65 -27.98
CA LYS A 286 -7.56 10.55 -26.92
C LYS A 286 -8.24 10.56 -25.56
N ASN A 287 -8.08 9.50 -24.79
CA ASN A 287 -8.44 9.53 -23.38
C ASN A 287 -7.36 10.31 -22.59
N PRO A 288 -7.71 10.89 -21.42
CA PRO A 288 -6.77 11.69 -20.64
C PRO A 288 -5.57 10.90 -20.12
N LEU A 289 -5.78 9.63 -19.76
CA LEU A 289 -4.71 8.73 -19.35
C LEU A 289 -4.25 7.88 -20.53
N SER A 290 -2.96 7.60 -20.62
CA SER A 290 -2.39 6.71 -21.62
C SER A 290 -1.27 5.87 -21.02
N ALA A 291 -1.25 4.58 -21.32
CA ALA A 291 -0.21 3.69 -20.86
C ALA A 291 0.16 2.63 -21.90
N LEU A 292 1.44 2.26 -21.89
CA LEU A 292 2.01 1.18 -22.68
C LEU A 292 2.50 0.11 -21.72
N LEU A 293 2.08 -1.14 -21.90
CA LEU A 293 2.52 -2.29 -21.11
C LEU A 293 3.34 -3.22 -22.00
N ILE A 294 4.58 -3.50 -21.65
CA ILE A 294 5.45 -4.43 -22.39
C ILE A 294 5.56 -5.73 -21.60
N LEU A 295 5.16 -6.85 -22.19
CA LEU A 295 5.14 -8.16 -21.56
C LEU A 295 6.05 -9.11 -22.34
N THR A 296 7.22 -9.47 -21.78
CA THR A 296 8.24 -10.25 -22.50
C THR A 296 9.07 -11.14 -21.57
N ASP A 297 9.57 -12.27 -22.08
CA ASP A 297 10.53 -13.12 -21.39
C ASP A 297 11.95 -13.08 -21.98
N GLY A 298 12.15 -12.29 -23.05
CA GLY A 298 13.25 -12.51 -23.95
C GLY A 298 14.45 -11.57 -23.78
N GLN A 299 15.53 -11.98 -24.42
CA GLN A 299 16.70 -11.17 -24.70
C GLN A 299 16.56 -10.63 -26.12
N ASP A 300 16.35 -9.32 -26.26
CA ASP A 300 16.28 -8.71 -27.58
C ASP A 300 17.55 -9.00 -28.39
N SER A 301 17.36 -9.60 -29.56
CA SER A 301 18.43 -10.04 -30.44
C SER A 301 18.85 -8.96 -31.45
N SER A 302 18.30 -7.75 -31.33
CA SER A 302 18.42 -6.69 -32.32
C SER A 302 19.20 -5.46 -31.85
N ALA A 303 19.74 -4.72 -32.81
CA ALA A 303 20.50 -3.49 -32.58
C ALA A 303 19.59 -2.25 -32.69
N HIS A 304 18.55 -2.15 -31.85
CA HIS A 304 17.68 -0.96 -31.81
C HIS A 304 18.22 0.11 -30.87
N ASP A 305 18.07 1.38 -31.27
CA ASP A 305 18.24 2.51 -30.37
C ASP A 305 16.92 2.76 -29.62
N TYR A 306 16.77 2.05 -28.50
CA TYR A 306 15.62 2.18 -27.62
C TYR A 306 15.44 3.60 -27.05
N THR A 307 16.51 4.36 -26.91
CA THR A 307 16.43 5.75 -26.41
C THR A 307 15.73 6.63 -27.43
N GLN A 308 16.04 6.44 -28.71
CA GLN A 308 15.34 7.15 -29.80
C GLN A 308 13.87 6.74 -29.87
N ILE A 309 13.56 5.43 -29.77
CA ILE A 309 12.17 4.96 -29.81
C ILE A 309 11.36 5.52 -28.64
N MET A 310 11.86 5.40 -27.40
CA MET A 310 11.18 5.90 -26.21
C MET A 310 11.01 7.42 -26.21
N SER A 311 11.89 8.17 -26.87
CA SER A 311 11.72 9.63 -27.04
C SER A 311 10.48 10.02 -27.85
N THR A 312 9.91 9.09 -28.62
CA THR A 312 8.68 9.30 -29.41
C THR A 312 7.40 8.98 -28.65
N LEU A 313 7.51 8.44 -27.42
CA LEU A 313 6.36 8.15 -26.56
C LEU A 313 5.57 9.46 -26.31
N PRO A 314 4.24 9.48 -26.51
CA PRO A 314 3.45 10.70 -26.33
C PRO A 314 3.60 11.29 -24.93
N GLU A 315 3.64 12.62 -24.85
CA GLU A 315 3.71 13.33 -23.57
C GLU A 315 2.52 12.95 -22.67
N GLY A 316 2.81 12.48 -21.45
CA GLY A 316 1.81 12.01 -20.48
C GLY A 316 1.49 10.50 -20.57
N ALA A 317 1.97 9.79 -21.59
CA ALA A 317 1.87 8.33 -21.63
C ALA A 317 3.00 7.68 -20.78
N GLN A 318 2.67 6.68 -19.97
CA GLN A 318 3.63 5.94 -19.14
C GLN A 318 3.90 4.54 -19.70
N CYS A 319 5.13 4.04 -19.57
CA CYS A 319 5.52 2.71 -20.06
C CYS A 319 5.92 1.78 -18.93
N TYR A 320 5.20 0.68 -18.76
CA TYR A 320 5.48 -0.34 -17.75
C TYR A 320 6.01 -1.60 -18.42
N THR A 321 7.00 -2.24 -17.80
CA THR A 321 7.64 -3.42 -18.37
C THR A 321 7.54 -4.62 -17.42
N PHE A 322 7.22 -5.78 -17.97
CA PHE A 322 7.00 -7.03 -17.24
C PHE A 322 7.88 -8.13 -17.82
N GLY A 323 8.82 -8.62 -16.99
CA GLY A 323 9.78 -9.66 -17.35
C GLY A 323 9.32 -11.04 -16.88
N TYR A 324 9.02 -11.96 -17.80
CA TYR A 324 8.51 -13.30 -17.49
C TYR A 324 9.64 -14.34 -17.39
N GLY A 325 9.82 -14.96 -16.22
CA GLY A 325 10.83 -16.00 -15.98
C GLY A 325 12.27 -15.47 -15.93
N ALA A 326 13.21 -16.27 -15.41
CA ALA A 326 14.57 -15.81 -15.05
C ALA A 326 15.48 -15.36 -16.23
N ASP A 327 15.09 -15.64 -17.48
CA ASP A 327 15.96 -15.49 -18.65
C ASP A 327 15.77 -14.17 -19.44
N HIS A 328 14.98 -13.22 -18.91
CA HIS A 328 14.71 -11.93 -19.55
C HIS A 328 15.88 -10.91 -19.38
N HIS A 329 15.99 -9.94 -20.30
CA HIS A 329 16.93 -8.81 -20.18
C HIS A 329 16.43 -7.72 -19.21
N ALA A 330 16.57 -7.95 -17.90
CA ALA A 330 16.17 -6.99 -16.85
C ALA A 330 16.73 -5.58 -17.08
N GLU A 331 17.99 -5.46 -17.52
CA GLU A 331 18.63 -4.17 -17.80
C GLU A 331 17.88 -3.33 -18.83
N LEU A 332 17.49 -3.98 -19.92
CA LEU A 332 16.79 -3.31 -21.01
C LEU A 332 15.40 -2.88 -20.56
N LEU A 333 14.67 -3.76 -19.86
CA LEU A 333 13.31 -3.48 -19.41
C LEU A 333 13.24 -2.37 -18.34
N VAL A 334 14.22 -2.32 -17.43
CA VAL A 334 14.37 -1.19 -16.48
C VAL A 334 14.62 0.11 -17.24
N LYS A 335 15.57 0.11 -18.19
CA LYS A 335 15.87 1.31 -19.00
C LYS A 335 14.65 1.81 -19.77
N LEU A 336 13.87 0.90 -20.35
CA LEU A 336 12.62 1.25 -21.05
C LEU A 336 11.58 1.86 -20.11
N ALA A 337 11.42 1.31 -18.90
CA ALA A 337 10.50 1.86 -17.91
C ALA A 337 10.96 3.25 -17.40
N GLU A 338 12.26 3.42 -17.12
CA GLU A 338 12.85 4.70 -16.70
C GLU A 338 12.70 5.80 -17.76
N GLN A 339 12.94 5.46 -19.03
CA GLN A 339 12.75 6.39 -20.15
C GLN A 339 11.26 6.64 -20.46
N GLY A 340 10.39 5.74 -20.02
CA GLY A 340 8.95 5.73 -20.26
C GLY A 340 8.12 6.53 -19.25
N ASN A 341 8.59 7.71 -18.87
CA ASN A 341 7.83 8.65 -18.03
C ASN A 341 7.50 8.12 -16.61
N ASP A 342 8.52 7.68 -15.88
CA ASP A 342 8.45 7.14 -14.51
C ASP A 342 7.62 5.85 -14.42
N GLY A 343 7.69 5.04 -15.47
CA GLY A 343 7.14 3.69 -15.45
C GLY A 343 7.95 2.73 -14.58
N THR A 344 7.37 1.57 -14.30
CA THR A 344 7.99 0.57 -13.42
C THR A 344 8.29 -0.74 -14.16
N PHE A 345 9.42 -1.34 -13.83
CA PHE A 345 9.77 -2.71 -14.24
C PHE A 345 9.39 -3.72 -13.16
N THR A 346 8.63 -4.75 -13.55
CA THR A 346 8.24 -5.83 -12.65
C THR A 346 8.73 -7.18 -13.14
N TYR A 347 9.36 -7.93 -12.23
CA TYR A 347 9.80 -9.30 -12.48
C TYR A 347 8.70 -10.30 -12.10
N ILE A 348 8.47 -11.28 -12.96
CA ILE A 348 7.46 -12.32 -12.81
C ILE A 348 8.17 -13.68 -12.82
N ASP A 349 8.17 -14.37 -11.67
CA ASP A 349 8.75 -15.71 -11.52
C ASP A 349 7.71 -16.83 -11.33
N GLN A 350 6.54 -16.51 -10.76
CA GLN A 350 5.46 -17.45 -10.45
C GLN A 350 4.07 -16.88 -10.76
N GLU A 351 3.06 -17.75 -10.94
CA GLU A 351 1.66 -17.35 -11.24
C GLU A 351 1.08 -16.35 -10.23
N GLN A 352 1.41 -16.49 -8.94
CA GLN A 352 0.93 -15.59 -7.88
C GLN A 352 1.57 -14.18 -7.94
N ALA A 353 2.79 -14.06 -8.48
CA ALA A 353 3.47 -12.77 -8.61
C ALA A 353 2.85 -11.90 -9.73
N VAL A 354 2.21 -12.53 -10.72
CA VAL A 354 1.62 -11.84 -11.88
C VAL A 354 0.38 -11.07 -11.53
N SER A 355 -0.58 -11.71 -10.86
CA SER A 355 -1.84 -11.07 -10.51
C SER A 355 -1.60 -9.87 -9.59
N THR A 356 -0.66 -9.95 -8.65
CA THR A 356 -0.31 -8.84 -7.76
C THR A 356 0.44 -7.73 -8.48
N ALA A 357 1.53 -8.02 -9.20
CA ALA A 357 2.29 -7.03 -9.96
C ALA A 357 1.41 -6.22 -10.93
N PHE A 358 0.48 -6.94 -11.56
CA PHE A 358 -0.45 -6.38 -12.50
C PHE A 358 -1.56 -5.56 -11.83
N ALA A 359 -2.11 -6.07 -10.72
CA ALA A 359 -3.09 -5.35 -9.90
C ALA A 359 -2.53 -4.03 -9.37
N ILE A 360 -1.28 -3.99 -8.85
CA ILE A 360 -0.61 -2.75 -8.42
C ILE A 360 -0.57 -1.74 -9.57
N THR A 361 -0.10 -2.18 -10.74
CA THR A 361 0.07 -1.32 -11.91
C THR A 361 -1.27 -0.77 -12.39
N MET A 362 -2.30 -1.61 -12.45
CA MET A 362 -3.64 -1.20 -12.82
C MET A 362 -4.29 -0.31 -11.76
N ALA A 363 -4.12 -0.61 -10.47
CA ALA A 363 -4.64 0.22 -9.40
C ALA A 363 -4.13 1.65 -9.55
N GLY A 364 -2.82 1.85 -9.69
CA GLY A 364 -2.23 3.18 -9.91
C GLY A 364 -2.80 3.90 -11.15
N LEU A 365 -2.91 3.19 -12.28
CA LEU A 365 -3.50 3.74 -13.50
C LEU A 365 -4.97 4.13 -13.33
N LEU A 366 -5.76 3.29 -12.66
CA LEU A 366 -7.21 3.47 -12.48
C LEU A 366 -7.52 4.51 -11.39
N THR A 367 -6.60 4.77 -10.46
CA THR A 367 -6.75 5.74 -9.38
C THR A 367 -5.93 7.01 -9.60
N CYS A 368 -5.47 7.29 -10.82
CA CYS A 368 -4.72 8.51 -11.13
C CYS A 368 -5.54 9.78 -10.79
N MET A 369 -4.98 10.65 -9.94
CA MET A 369 -5.65 11.88 -9.46
C MET A 369 -5.06 13.16 -10.06
N ALA A 370 -3.81 13.10 -10.51
CA ALA A 370 -3.11 14.23 -11.09
C ALA A 370 -2.11 13.79 -12.14
N GLN A 371 -1.93 14.62 -13.16
CA GLN A 371 -0.98 14.44 -14.26
C GLN A 371 -0.11 15.68 -14.40
N LYS A 372 1.06 15.52 -15.04
CA LYS A 372 1.99 16.62 -15.38
C LYS A 372 2.28 17.51 -14.16
N ILE A 373 2.65 16.88 -13.05
CA ILE A 373 2.86 17.57 -11.80
C ILE A 373 4.18 18.35 -11.88
N GLU A 374 4.14 19.60 -11.46
CA GLU A 374 5.31 20.46 -11.35
C GLU A 374 5.39 21.02 -9.94
N VAL A 375 6.52 20.76 -9.27
CA VAL A 375 6.81 21.26 -7.93
C VAL A 375 7.83 22.37 -8.02
N ASN A 376 7.43 23.57 -7.66
CA ASN A 376 8.26 24.76 -7.68
C ASN A 376 8.72 25.10 -6.26
N ILE A 377 10.02 24.98 -6.02
CA ILE A 377 10.68 25.36 -4.77
C ILE A 377 11.35 26.72 -4.98
N GLU A 378 10.93 27.72 -4.23
CA GLU A 378 11.50 29.07 -4.26
C GLU A 378 12.03 29.48 -2.89
N LEU A 379 13.32 29.74 -2.80
CA LEU A 379 14.00 30.21 -1.59
C LEU A 379 14.09 31.74 -1.56
N SER A 380 14.06 32.29 -0.35
CA SER A 380 14.21 33.73 -0.10
C SER A 380 15.65 34.10 0.24
N GLY A 381 15.98 35.39 0.30
CA GLY A 381 17.26 35.88 0.84
C GLY A 381 18.50 35.33 0.12
N GLU A 382 19.49 34.88 0.88
CA GLU A 382 20.74 34.30 0.36
C GLU A 382 20.75 32.75 0.36
N TYR A 383 19.63 32.11 0.71
CA TYR A 383 19.52 30.65 0.74
C TYR A 383 19.61 30.05 -0.67
N ARG A 384 20.30 28.91 -0.83
CA ARG A 384 20.50 28.25 -2.13
C ARG A 384 20.27 26.76 -2.05
N ILE A 385 19.59 26.19 -3.06
CA ILE A 385 19.61 24.75 -3.30
C ILE A 385 20.94 24.43 -3.97
N THR A 386 21.74 23.57 -3.35
CA THR A 386 23.06 23.18 -3.87
C THR A 386 23.04 21.90 -4.65
N HIS A 387 22.21 20.94 -4.23
CA HIS A 387 22.09 19.62 -4.87
C HIS A 387 20.63 19.16 -4.83
N PHE A 388 20.19 18.51 -5.89
CA PHE A 388 18.92 17.79 -5.91
C PHE A 388 19.23 16.29 -5.95
N LEU A 389 18.68 15.53 -5.00
CA LEU A 389 19.08 14.13 -4.76
C LEU A 389 18.08 13.14 -5.33
N SER A 390 16.90 13.60 -5.75
CA SER A 390 15.84 12.74 -6.27
C SER A 390 16.01 12.50 -7.77
N LYS A 391 15.53 11.36 -8.28
CA LYS A 391 15.68 10.93 -9.70
C LYS A 391 14.92 11.78 -10.73
N TYR A 392 14.15 12.77 -10.29
CA TYR A 392 13.25 13.52 -11.16
C TYR A 392 13.97 14.60 -11.95
N LYS A 393 13.46 14.92 -13.15
CA LYS A 393 13.99 16.02 -13.97
C LYS A 393 13.66 17.36 -13.32
N TYR A 394 14.59 18.30 -13.39
CA TYR A 394 14.43 19.62 -12.78
C TYR A 394 15.07 20.76 -13.60
N GLU A 395 14.57 21.98 -13.40
CA GLU A 395 15.09 23.21 -13.99
C GLU A 395 15.33 24.29 -12.92
N PRO A 396 16.43 25.07 -12.98
CA PRO A 396 17.56 24.92 -13.90
C PRO A 396 18.42 23.70 -13.56
N GLU A 397 18.98 23.04 -14.58
CA GLU A 397 19.88 21.87 -14.39
C GLU A 397 21.18 22.26 -13.65
N GLN A 398 21.56 23.55 -13.71
CA GLN A 398 22.72 24.09 -13.02
C GLN A 398 22.37 24.57 -11.61
N LEU A 399 22.90 23.87 -10.60
CA LEU A 399 22.90 24.28 -9.20
C LEU A 399 24.28 24.87 -8.83
N PRO A 400 24.37 25.85 -7.90
CA PRO A 400 23.34 26.25 -6.94
C PRO A 400 22.32 27.28 -7.47
N SER A 401 21.04 27.15 -7.06
CA SER A 401 19.94 28.02 -7.49
C SER A 401 19.03 28.41 -6.31
N MET A 402 18.35 29.56 -6.41
CA MET A 402 17.27 29.96 -5.48
C MET A 402 15.91 29.36 -5.87
N LYS A 403 15.78 28.93 -7.13
CA LYS A 403 14.56 28.35 -7.68
C LYS A 403 14.83 26.98 -8.26
N LEU A 404 13.93 26.05 -8.03
CA LEU A 404 13.97 24.70 -8.59
C LEU A 404 12.56 24.26 -8.97
N ALA A 405 12.34 24.00 -10.26
CA ALA A 405 11.12 23.41 -10.77
C ALA A 405 11.36 21.93 -11.05
N VAL A 406 10.65 21.05 -10.35
CA VAL A 406 10.77 19.59 -10.50
C VAL A 406 9.56 19.06 -11.23
N LYS A 407 9.78 18.34 -12.34
CA LYS A 407 8.71 17.75 -13.15
C LYS A 407 8.50 16.29 -12.77
N LEU A 408 7.28 15.96 -12.34
CA LEU A 408 6.81 14.61 -12.07
C LEU A 408 5.65 14.27 -13.03
N HIS A 409 5.39 12.98 -13.20
CA HIS A 409 4.35 12.50 -14.12
C HIS A 409 2.99 12.43 -13.42
N ASN A 410 2.47 11.23 -13.23
CA ASN A 410 1.17 11.00 -12.62
C ASN A 410 1.32 10.76 -11.12
N LEU A 411 0.29 11.11 -10.36
CA LEU A 411 0.15 10.75 -8.94
C LEU A 411 -1.21 10.09 -8.73
N SER A 412 -1.16 8.87 -8.22
CA SER A 412 -2.32 8.02 -7.96
C SER A 412 -2.87 8.28 -6.56
N ALA A 413 -4.12 7.92 -6.30
CA ALA A 413 -4.70 8.00 -4.97
C ALA A 413 -3.85 7.24 -3.96
N ASP A 414 -3.73 7.79 -2.75
CA ASP A 414 -2.91 7.25 -1.66
C ASP A 414 -1.38 7.24 -1.94
N GLU A 415 -0.92 7.69 -3.11
CA GLU A 415 0.49 7.72 -3.48
C GLU A 415 1.23 8.89 -2.79
N LYS A 416 2.41 8.60 -2.23
CA LYS A 416 3.33 9.60 -1.65
C LYS A 416 4.58 9.74 -2.51
N ARG A 417 5.07 10.96 -2.72
CA ARG A 417 6.34 11.23 -3.41
C ARG A 417 7.22 12.19 -2.64
N ASN A 418 8.44 11.73 -2.35
CA ASN A 418 9.43 12.47 -1.58
C ASN A 418 10.48 13.09 -2.51
N LEU A 419 10.68 14.40 -2.38
CA LEU A 419 11.70 15.17 -3.08
C LEU A 419 12.74 15.66 -2.07
N VAL A 420 13.93 15.07 -2.11
CA VAL A 420 15.05 15.41 -1.24
C VAL A 420 16.04 16.31 -1.97
N PHE A 421 16.45 17.39 -1.31
CA PHE A 421 17.43 18.36 -1.83
C PHE A 421 18.34 18.86 -0.70
N ARG A 422 19.50 19.39 -1.08
CA ARG A 422 20.47 19.99 -0.15
C ARG A 422 20.35 21.50 -0.21
N LEU A 423 20.15 22.11 0.95
CA LEU A 423 19.98 23.53 1.18
C LEU A 423 21.23 24.13 1.82
N HIS A 424 21.74 25.20 1.25
CA HIS A 424 22.77 26.05 1.82
C HIS A 424 22.13 27.16 2.67
N ILE A 425 22.61 27.27 3.91
CA ILE A 425 22.20 28.29 4.88
C ILE A 425 23.34 29.30 5.06
N PRO A 426 23.13 30.56 4.66
CA PRO A 426 24.14 31.61 4.77
C PRO A 426 24.29 32.05 6.23
N LYS A 427 25.46 32.56 6.61
CA LYS A 427 25.67 33.22 7.90
C LYS A 427 24.89 34.55 7.96
N VAL A 428 24.28 34.87 9.10
CA VAL A 428 23.68 36.21 9.33
C VAL A 428 24.72 37.12 9.97
N ASN A 429 24.95 38.29 9.37
CA ASN A 429 25.84 39.31 9.92
C ASN A 429 25.11 40.17 10.98
N ASP A 430 25.84 40.51 12.04
CA ASP A 430 25.30 41.10 13.28
C ASP A 430 24.59 42.45 13.12
N ASP A 431 24.77 43.16 12.01
CA ASP A 431 24.19 44.49 11.79
C ASP A 431 22.67 44.47 11.47
N GLN A 432 22.08 43.29 11.23
CA GLN A 432 20.63 43.13 10.99
C GLN A 432 19.82 42.64 12.21
N ASN A 433 20.50 42.34 13.33
CA ASN A 433 19.85 41.83 14.55
C ASN A 433 19.37 42.94 15.52
N VAL A 434 19.50 44.21 15.16
CA VAL A 434 19.19 45.33 16.07
C VAL A 434 17.71 45.76 16.05
N GLU A 435 16.89 45.32 15.09
CA GLU A 435 15.50 45.80 14.98
C GLU A 435 14.40 44.86 15.49
N MET A 436 14.66 43.60 15.87
CA MET A 436 13.57 42.67 16.23
C MET A 436 13.56 42.13 17.67
N SER A 437 14.44 42.59 18.57
CA SER A 437 14.40 42.17 19.98
C SER A 437 14.15 43.28 20.99
N SER A 438 13.69 44.47 20.56
CA SER A 438 13.42 45.57 21.47
C SER A 438 11.99 46.10 21.32
N GLN A 439 11.01 45.33 21.82
CA GLN A 439 9.84 45.89 22.49
C GLN A 439 9.03 44.78 23.17
N GLN A 440 9.44 44.40 24.40
CA GLN A 440 8.59 44.20 25.58
C GLN A 440 9.31 43.35 26.62
N SER A 441 9.99 44.00 27.58
CA SER A 441 9.85 43.69 29.01
C SER A 441 10.61 44.73 29.83
N MET A 442 9.90 45.80 30.21
CA MET A 442 10.13 46.45 31.48
C MET A 442 9.07 45.93 32.45
N ALA A 443 9.43 44.96 33.28
CA ALA A 443 8.90 44.78 34.63
C ALA A 443 9.73 43.68 35.31
N GLN A 444 10.27 44.04 36.47
CA GLN A 444 10.97 43.14 37.38
C GLN A 444 9.95 42.14 37.97
N ASP A 445 10.22 40.84 37.86
CA ASP A 445 9.91 39.90 38.94
C ASP A 445 10.77 38.62 38.77
N GLU A 446 11.66 38.40 39.73
CA GLU A 446 12.39 37.15 39.90
C GLU A 446 11.43 36.13 40.52
N THR A 447 10.82 35.25 39.72
CA THR A 447 10.40 33.86 40.06
C THR A 447 9.48 33.25 39.00
N THR A 448 9.93 33.18 37.75
CA THR A 448 9.38 32.25 36.75
C THR A 448 10.50 31.89 35.79
N SER A 449 10.72 30.60 35.56
CA SER A 449 11.59 30.10 34.48
C SER A 449 11.13 30.69 33.15
N GLU A 450 11.80 31.74 32.69
CA GLU A 450 11.54 32.39 31.40
C GLU A 450 11.78 31.37 30.28
N GLN A 451 10.70 30.89 29.66
CA GLN A 451 10.78 30.15 28.41
C GLN A 451 11.21 31.13 27.31
N GLN A 452 12.43 30.96 26.82
CA GLN A 452 12.96 31.74 25.71
C GLN A 452 12.20 31.34 24.43
N VAL A 453 11.35 32.22 23.92
CA VAL A 453 10.55 31.96 22.71
C VAL A 453 11.42 32.20 21.47
N PHE A 454 11.61 31.17 20.65
CA PHE A 454 12.35 31.25 19.39
C PHE A 454 11.39 31.46 18.21
N GLU A 455 11.62 32.51 17.42
CA GLU A 455 10.77 32.84 16.26
C GLU A 455 11.16 32.01 15.02
N LYS A 456 10.16 31.41 14.36
CA LYS A 456 10.31 30.65 13.11
C LYS A 456 10.31 31.62 11.92
N GLN A 457 11.41 31.67 11.17
CA GLN A 457 11.51 32.52 9.98
C GLN A 457 11.22 31.75 8.69
N PRO A 458 10.39 32.28 7.78
CA PRO A 458 10.18 31.66 6.47
C PRO A 458 11.44 31.84 5.61
N ILE A 459 12.00 30.74 5.11
CA ILE A 459 13.22 30.76 4.27
C ILE A 459 12.93 30.51 2.79
N GLY A 460 11.69 30.14 2.47
CA GLY A 460 11.26 29.80 1.12
C GLY A 460 9.86 29.19 1.15
N HIS A 461 9.34 28.84 -0.02
CA HIS A 461 8.06 28.17 -0.16
C HIS A 461 8.08 27.16 -1.32
N VAL A 462 7.13 26.24 -1.28
CA VAL A 462 6.86 25.24 -2.30
C VAL A 462 5.47 25.49 -2.84
N SER A 463 5.33 25.53 -4.16
CA SER A 463 4.03 25.49 -4.83
C SER A 463 3.97 24.28 -5.76
N VAL A 464 2.80 23.67 -5.87
CA VAL A 464 2.59 22.51 -6.74
C VAL A 464 1.52 22.87 -7.76
N SER A 465 1.78 22.55 -9.03
CA SER A 465 0.77 22.64 -10.08
C SER A 465 0.60 21.30 -10.77
N TYR A 466 -0.62 20.94 -11.12
CA TYR A 466 -0.92 19.68 -11.78
C TYR A 466 -2.17 19.78 -12.66
N THR A 467 -2.28 18.89 -13.64
CA THR A 467 -3.47 18.75 -14.49
C THR A 467 -4.39 17.69 -13.93
N ASP A 468 -5.67 18.02 -13.69
CA ASP A 468 -6.67 17.04 -13.29
C ASP A 468 -7.05 16.15 -14.49
N PRO A 469 -6.90 14.82 -14.40
CA PRO A 469 -7.11 13.93 -15.53
C PRO A 469 -8.57 13.88 -16.02
N ASN A 470 -9.57 14.27 -15.22
CA ASN A 470 -10.95 14.22 -15.66
C ASN A 470 -11.44 15.56 -16.25
N THR A 471 -10.93 16.69 -15.76
CA THR A 471 -11.37 18.03 -16.22
C THR A 471 -10.38 18.66 -17.20
N ALA A 472 -9.17 18.11 -17.31
CA ALA A 472 -8.03 18.69 -18.02
C ALA A 472 -7.66 20.12 -17.56
N GLN A 473 -8.13 20.55 -16.38
CA GLN A 473 -7.80 21.84 -15.81
C GLN A 473 -6.46 21.81 -15.08
N LEU A 474 -5.68 22.86 -15.24
CA LEU A 474 -4.48 23.12 -14.46
C LEU A 474 -4.88 23.66 -13.08
N ILE A 475 -4.49 22.96 -12.02
CA ILE A 475 -4.73 23.32 -10.63
C ILE A 475 -3.39 23.67 -10.00
N THR A 476 -3.32 24.81 -9.30
CA THR A 476 -2.14 25.22 -8.53
C THR A 476 -2.51 25.27 -7.05
N THR A 477 -1.73 24.60 -6.21
CA THR A 477 -1.92 24.54 -4.77
C THR A 477 -1.50 25.85 -4.11
N THR A 478 -2.04 26.12 -2.92
CA THR A 478 -1.53 27.18 -2.07
C THR A 478 -0.06 26.92 -1.71
N PRO A 479 0.83 27.92 -1.77
CA PRO A 479 2.22 27.74 -1.40
C PRO A 479 2.40 27.33 0.07
N VAL A 480 3.31 26.40 0.33
CA VAL A 480 3.68 25.91 1.66
C VAL A 480 5.10 26.35 1.99
N SER A 481 5.28 27.08 3.09
CA SER A 481 6.58 27.66 3.44
C SER A 481 7.52 26.68 4.15
N PHE A 482 8.82 26.87 3.97
CA PHE A 482 9.86 26.32 4.85
C PHE A 482 10.10 27.29 6.01
N TYR A 483 10.22 26.77 7.22
CA TYR A 483 10.52 27.56 8.41
C TYR A 483 11.82 27.09 9.05
N LEU A 484 12.66 28.05 9.47
CA LEU A 484 13.92 27.79 10.16
C LEU A 484 14.06 28.75 11.34
N ILE A 485 14.48 28.24 12.49
CA ILE A 485 14.84 29.04 13.65
C ILE A 485 16.32 29.40 13.56
N ARG A 486 16.66 30.68 13.76
CA ARG A 486 18.06 31.12 13.78
C ARG A 486 18.37 31.90 15.06
N ALA A 487 19.29 31.37 15.86
CA ALA A 487 19.77 32.04 17.06
C ALA A 487 21.26 31.76 17.29
N ARG A 488 21.93 32.58 18.11
CA ARG A 488 23.34 32.34 18.48
C ARG A 488 23.51 31.11 19.35
N ASN A 489 22.57 30.92 20.29
CA ASN A 489 22.52 29.79 21.19
C ASN A 489 21.17 29.11 20.99
N LEU A 490 21.19 27.84 20.58
CA LEU A 490 20.00 27.03 20.40
C LEU A 490 19.98 25.90 21.44
N PRO A 491 18.81 25.52 21.96
CA PRO A 491 18.63 24.29 22.70
C PRO A 491 19.07 23.08 21.87
N VAL A 492 19.57 22.04 22.52
CA VAL A 492 20.06 20.82 21.86
C VAL A 492 18.93 20.15 21.06
N GLU A 493 17.69 20.30 21.52
CA GLU A 493 16.48 19.75 20.90
C GLU A 493 16.25 20.29 19.49
N LEU A 494 16.47 21.59 19.24
CA LEU A 494 16.33 22.20 17.92
C LEU A 494 17.45 21.83 16.94
N LEU A 495 18.55 21.28 17.48
CA LEU A 495 19.71 20.79 16.74
C LEU A 495 19.65 19.27 16.51
N ARG A 496 18.60 18.58 16.99
CA ARG A 496 18.41 17.15 16.71
C ARG A 496 17.92 16.97 15.27
N GLY A 497 18.59 16.08 14.54
CA GLY A 497 18.25 15.76 13.16
C GLY A 497 16.88 15.09 13.03
N ASN A 498 16.10 15.50 12.04
CA ASN A 498 14.84 14.87 11.69
C ASN A 498 15.10 13.46 11.15
N TYR A 499 14.70 12.45 11.92
CA TYR A 499 14.99 11.05 11.63
C TYR A 499 14.35 10.55 10.32
N GLN A 500 13.18 11.06 9.92
CA GLN A 500 12.53 10.68 8.66
C GLN A 500 13.30 11.21 7.45
N LEU A 501 13.77 12.45 7.53
CA LEU A 501 14.61 13.01 6.50
C LEU A 501 15.96 12.29 6.44
N ASP A 502 16.56 11.98 7.60
CA ASP A 502 17.82 11.24 7.71
C ASP A 502 17.70 9.82 7.12
N ARG A 503 16.56 9.13 7.36
CA ARG A 503 16.19 7.84 6.75
C ARG A 503 16.17 7.94 5.22
N GLN A 504 15.48 8.94 4.67
CA GLN A 504 15.42 9.13 3.21
C GLN A 504 16.78 9.52 2.61
N ARG A 505 17.57 10.33 3.30
CA ARG A 505 18.94 10.66 2.91
C ARG A 505 19.79 9.39 2.84
N ASN A 506 19.80 8.59 3.90
CA ASN A 506 20.58 7.36 3.99
C ASN A 506 20.20 6.37 2.89
N ARG A 507 18.90 6.27 2.55
CA ARG A 507 18.43 5.50 1.38
C ARG A 507 19.05 5.98 0.07
N ILE A 508 18.91 7.27 -0.24
CA ILE A 508 19.35 7.82 -1.52
C ILE A 508 20.88 7.74 -1.66
N GLU A 509 21.61 8.08 -0.60
CA GLU A 509 23.07 7.97 -0.60
C GLU A 509 23.56 6.52 -0.69
N THR A 510 22.79 5.56 -0.15
CA THR A 510 23.09 4.13 -0.32
C THR A 510 22.97 3.70 -1.77
N ILE A 511 21.93 4.16 -2.48
CA ILE A 511 21.75 3.91 -3.91
C ILE A 511 22.95 4.45 -4.70
N ASP A 512 23.33 5.71 -4.46
CA ASP A 512 24.49 6.34 -5.10
C ASP A 512 25.81 5.61 -4.76
N ALA A 513 25.99 5.18 -3.51
CA ALA A 513 27.16 4.41 -3.12
C ALA A 513 27.24 3.05 -3.83
N LEU A 514 26.13 2.34 -3.96
CA LEU A 514 26.04 1.08 -4.73
C LEU A 514 26.38 1.32 -6.21
N GLU A 515 25.80 2.35 -6.83
CA GLU A 515 26.06 2.68 -8.24
C GLU A 515 27.51 3.06 -8.48
N ARG A 516 28.11 3.90 -7.63
CA ARG A 516 29.53 4.23 -7.71
C ARG A 516 30.41 3.01 -7.50
N ALA A 517 30.12 2.19 -6.50
CA ALA A 517 30.89 0.97 -6.23
C ALA A 517 30.84 -0.03 -7.40
N MET A 518 29.72 -0.10 -8.12
CA MET A 518 29.57 -0.90 -9.34
C MET A 518 30.33 -0.31 -10.55
N ALA A 519 30.44 1.01 -10.63
CA ALA A 519 31.14 1.70 -11.71
C ALA A 519 32.68 1.66 -11.54
N GLU A 520 33.17 1.56 -10.31
CA GLU A 520 34.60 1.45 -10.03
C GLU A 520 35.20 0.16 -10.59
N ARG A 521 36.43 0.26 -11.11
CA ARG A 521 37.20 -0.89 -11.65
C ARG A 521 38.26 -1.44 -10.70
N ASN A 522 38.44 -0.80 -9.55
CA ASN A 522 39.37 -1.21 -8.51
C ASN A 522 38.61 -1.74 -7.29
N TYR A 523 38.93 -2.98 -6.89
CA TYR A 523 38.33 -3.68 -5.76
C TYR A 523 38.41 -2.88 -4.46
N GLU A 524 39.59 -2.34 -4.14
CA GLU A 524 39.81 -1.62 -2.89
C GLU A 524 38.99 -0.32 -2.83
N GLN A 525 38.83 0.35 -3.97
CA GLN A 525 38.04 1.57 -4.08
C GLN A 525 36.54 1.27 -3.97
N SER A 526 36.04 0.25 -4.68
CA SER A 526 34.65 -0.21 -4.60
C SER A 526 34.26 -0.59 -3.16
N ARG A 527 35.10 -1.39 -2.48
CA ARG A 527 34.88 -1.76 -1.08
C ARG A 527 34.97 -0.56 -0.14
N SER A 528 35.92 0.35 -0.37
CA SER A 528 36.07 1.58 0.43
C SER A 528 34.80 2.44 0.37
N ILE A 529 34.22 2.63 -0.82
CA ILE A 529 32.97 3.39 -1.02
C ILE A 529 31.82 2.82 -0.17
N LEU A 530 31.58 1.51 -0.27
CA LEU A 530 30.50 0.83 0.46
C LEU A 530 30.74 0.86 1.98
N SER A 531 31.98 0.64 2.42
CA SER A 531 32.34 0.69 3.83
C SER A 531 32.20 2.09 4.43
N ALA A 532 32.56 3.13 3.68
CA ALA A 532 32.40 4.51 4.10
C ALA A 532 30.91 4.87 4.26
N GLN A 533 30.05 4.34 3.38
CA GLN A 533 28.61 4.55 3.50
C GLN A 533 28.02 3.84 4.73
N VAL A 534 28.43 2.61 5.01
CA VAL A 534 28.02 1.89 6.23
C VAL A 534 28.38 2.68 7.49
N GLU A 535 29.62 3.16 7.60
CA GLU A 535 30.06 3.93 8.76
C GLU A 535 29.29 5.26 8.88
N LYS A 536 28.96 5.89 7.74
CA LYS A 536 28.14 7.10 7.71
C LYS A 536 26.72 6.86 8.25
N ILE A 537 26.09 5.73 7.90
CA ILE A 537 24.75 5.38 8.39
C ILE A 537 24.81 5.06 9.89
N LYS A 538 25.84 4.33 10.36
CA LYS A 538 26.00 3.93 11.78
C LYS A 538 26.09 5.11 12.76
N VAL A 539 26.55 6.26 12.31
CA VAL A 539 26.66 7.50 13.12
C VAL A 539 25.56 8.52 12.84
N SER A 540 24.60 8.19 11.97
CA SER A 540 23.50 9.07 11.59
C SER A 540 22.37 9.10 12.62
N ALA A 541 21.46 10.09 12.54
CA ALA A 541 20.35 10.22 13.47
C ALA A 541 19.36 9.04 13.37
N SER A 542 19.21 8.49 12.17
CA SER A 542 18.40 7.29 11.89
C SER A 542 19.22 6.00 11.96
N ALA A 543 20.41 5.99 12.56
CA ALA A 543 21.23 4.78 12.67
C ALA A 543 20.47 3.60 13.30
N GLN A 544 19.58 3.86 14.26
CA GLN A 544 18.80 2.85 14.98
C GLN A 544 17.46 2.51 14.32
N ASP A 545 17.12 3.16 13.20
CA ASP A 545 15.91 2.89 12.43
C ASP A 545 15.99 1.51 11.75
N PRO A 546 14.95 0.65 11.84
CA PRO A 546 14.95 -0.69 11.26
C PRO A 546 15.22 -0.72 9.74
N PHE A 547 14.84 0.34 9.03
CA PHE A 547 15.14 0.45 7.61
C PHE A 547 16.62 0.76 7.37
N CYS A 548 17.23 1.66 8.14
CA CYS A 548 18.66 1.94 8.06
C CYS A 548 19.54 0.77 8.53
N GLN A 549 19.06 -0.04 9.47
CA GLN A 549 19.72 -1.29 9.88
C GLN A 549 19.72 -2.33 8.74
N GLU A 550 18.62 -2.47 7.99
CA GLU A 550 18.63 -3.32 6.79
C GLU A 550 19.58 -2.75 5.72
N LEU A 551 19.61 -1.43 5.49
CA LEU A 551 20.56 -0.83 4.54
C LEU A 551 22.00 -1.18 4.90
N ILE A 552 22.36 -1.12 6.19
CA ILE A 552 23.69 -1.52 6.67
C ILE A 552 23.92 -2.99 6.37
N GLN A 553 22.98 -3.88 6.72
CA GLN A 553 23.13 -5.31 6.52
C GLN A 553 23.27 -5.65 5.02
N ASP A 554 22.45 -5.06 4.16
CA ASP A 554 22.48 -5.27 2.72
C ASP A 554 23.79 -4.74 2.11
N LEU A 555 24.28 -3.58 2.55
CA LEU A 555 25.58 -3.06 2.14
C LEU A 555 26.72 -3.97 2.58
N GLU A 556 26.69 -4.46 3.82
CA GLU A 556 27.69 -5.39 4.35
C GLU A 556 27.66 -6.74 3.61
N HIS A 557 26.47 -7.24 3.25
CA HIS A 557 26.31 -8.45 2.44
C HIS A 557 26.72 -8.25 0.97
N SER A 558 26.71 -7.00 0.48
CA SER A 558 27.06 -6.66 -0.90
C SER A 558 28.57 -6.62 -1.18
N PHE A 559 29.43 -6.72 -0.16
CA PHE A 559 30.89 -6.69 -0.34
C PHE A 559 31.38 -7.91 -1.15
N PRO A 560 31.99 -7.72 -2.33
CA PRO A 560 32.53 -8.84 -3.10
C PRO A 560 33.85 -9.37 -2.50
N SER A 561 34.23 -10.61 -2.85
CA SER A 561 35.60 -11.10 -2.63
C SER A 561 36.55 -10.61 -3.74
N GLU A 562 37.85 -10.47 -3.44
CA GLU A 562 38.84 -9.94 -4.41
C GLU A 562 38.96 -10.82 -5.68
N GLN A 563 38.86 -12.15 -5.52
CA GLN A 563 38.92 -13.09 -6.65
C GLN A 563 37.70 -12.98 -7.57
N GLU A 564 36.51 -12.75 -7.01
CA GLU A 564 35.26 -12.63 -7.76
C GLU A 564 35.13 -11.27 -8.45
N TYR A 565 35.56 -10.19 -7.79
CA TYR A 565 35.59 -8.85 -8.38
C TYR A 565 36.47 -8.80 -9.64
N ARG A 566 37.62 -9.49 -9.62
CA ARG A 566 38.50 -9.62 -10.80
C ARG A 566 37.84 -10.43 -11.92
N ALA A 567 37.06 -11.46 -11.60
CA ALA A 567 36.38 -12.31 -12.59
C ALA A 567 35.25 -11.57 -13.32
N THR A 568 34.49 -10.71 -12.63
CA THR A 568 33.42 -9.91 -13.24
C THR A 568 33.97 -8.82 -14.17
N HIS A 569 35.08 -8.19 -13.80
CA HIS A 569 35.68 -7.08 -14.58
C HIS A 569 36.57 -7.53 -15.74
N HIS A 570 37.18 -8.73 -15.69
CA HIS A 570 37.99 -9.26 -16.79
C HIS A 570 37.17 -9.61 -18.05
N ASN A 571 35.88 -9.94 -17.92
CA ASN A 571 35.03 -10.29 -19.06
C ASN A 571 34.54 -9.07 -19.86
N VAL A 572 34.48 -7.88 -19.25
CA VAL A 572 34.12 -6.62 -19.94
C VAL A 572 35.20 -6.19 -20.93
N SER A 573 36.47 -6.58 -20.72
CA SER A 573 37.56 -6.34 -21.68
C SER A 573 37.64 -7.39 -22.81
N ARG A 574 36.94 -8.53 -22.71
CA ARG A 574 37.01 -9.62 -23.72
C ARG A 574 35.83 -9.69 -24.68
N SER A 575 34.75 -8.93 -24.47
CA SER A 575 33.61 -8.88 -25.40
C SER A 575 33.94 -8.30 -26.78
N HIS A 576 35.17 -7.78 -26.99
CA HIS A 576 35.66 -7.35 -28.30
C HIS A 576 36.52 -8.35 -29.07
N GLN A 577 36.86 -9.53 -28.54
CA GLN A 577 37.63 -10.53 -29.31
C GLN A 577 37.21 -11.97 -29.00
N THR A 578 36.46 -12.55 -29.95
CA THR A 578 36.36 -13.98 -30.32
C THR A 578 36.76 -15.04 -29.29
N GLU A 579 35.85 -15.92 -28.88
CA GLU A 579 36.24 -17.28 -28.46
C GLU A 579 35.32 -18.37 -29.06
N ARG A 580 35.91 -19.13 -29.99
CA ARG A 580 35.56 -20.52 -30.29
C ARG A 580 36.18 -21.41 -29.21
N GLY A 581 35.44 -22.41 -28.72
CA GLY A 581 36.02 -23.72 -28.37
C GLY A 581 35.97 -24.22 -26.92
N THR A 582 35.19 -25.30 -26.76
CA THR A 582 35.38 -26.51 -25.90
C THR A 582 35.14 -26.48 -24.38
N TYR A 583 34.22 -27.38 -23.99
CA TYR A 583 33.81 -27.81 -22.64
C TYR A 583 34.90 -28.54 -21.84
N SER A 584 35.01 -28.26 -20.53
CA SER A 584 34.90 -29.23 -19.41
C SER A 584 35.49 -28.66 -18.11
N THR A 585 34.66 -28.45 -17.07
CA THR A 585 34.70 -29.17 -15.77
C THR A 585 33.74 -28.54 -14.75
N THR A 586 33.07 -29.41 -14.03
CA THR A 586 31.96 -29.21 -13.09
C THR A 586 32.41 -28.70 -11.72
N ALA A 587 32.22 -27.40 -11.44
CA ALA A 587 31.79 -26.81 -10.16
C ALA A 587 31.63 -25.27 -10.30
N THR A 588 30.40 -24.81 -10.03
CA THR A 588 29.97 -23.42 -9.74
C THR A 588 30.32 -22.33 -10.75
N SER A 589 29.64 -22.33 -11.90
CA SER A 589 29.39 -21.11 -12.69
C SER A 589 28.39 -20.15 -12.01
N SER A 590 27.62 -20.64 -11.02
CA SER A 590 26.57 -19.90 -10.34
C SER A 590 27.04 -18.86 -9.31
N SER A 591 28.20 -19.03 -8.65
CA SER A 591 28.68 -18.05 -7.66
C SER A 591 29.41 -16.84 -8.28
N ARG A 592 29.90 -16.97 -9.53
CA ARG A 592 30.77 -15.96 -10.17
C ARG A 592 30.08 -14.65 -10.55
N HIS A 593 28.75 -14.58 -10.47
CA HIS A 593 27.94 -13.40 -10.83
C HIS A 593 27.06 -12.88 -9.67
N TYR A 594 27.17 -13.47 -8.48
CA TYR A 594 26.24 -13.22 -7.37
C TYR A 594 26.28 -11.78 -6.87
N HIS A 595 27.46 -11.20 -6.60
CA HIS A 595 27.57 -9.89 -5.95
C HIS A 595 27.26 -8.70 -6.87
N SER A 596 27.65 -8.72 -8.16
CA SER A 596 27.25 -7.67 -9.11
C SER A 596 25.75 -7.70 -9.39
N ARG A 597 25.14 -8.89 -9.33
CA ARG A 597 23.70 -9.07 -9.43
C ARG A 597 23.00 -8.59 -8.15
N LEU A 598 23.53 -8.94 -6.98
CA LEU A 598 23.01 -8.52 -5.68
C LEU A 598 23.07 -7.00 -5.51
N GLN A 599 24.21 -6.36 -5.79
CA GLN A 599 24.33 -4.89 -5.74
C GLN A 599 23.29 -4.22 -6.65
N ARG A 600 23.07 -4.77 -7.85
CA ARG A 600 22.06 -4.29 -8.78
C ARG A 600 20.63 -4.53 -8.28
N GLU A 601 20.35 -5.71 -7.75
CA GLU A 601 19.05 -6.05 -7.13
C GLU A 601 18.76 -5.13 -5.94
N LEU A 602 19.76 -4.81 -5.12
CA LEU A 602 19.67 -3.86 -4.02
C LEU A 602 19.46 -2.42 -4.51
N THR A 603 20.20 -1.97 -5.52
CA THR A 603 19.98 -0.66 -6.17
C THR A 603 18.53 -0.54 -6.65
N GLU A 604 18.01 -1.55 -7.35
CA GLU A 604 16.62 -1.57 -7.80
C GLU A 604 15.62 -1.66 -6.64
N ARG A 605 15.91 -2.47 -5.62
CA ARG A 605 15.10 -2.60 -4.41
C ARG A 605 14.94 -1.28 -3.68
N TYR A 606 16.02 -0.50 -3.56
CA TYR A 606 16.00 0.77 -2.85
C TYR A 606 15.57 1.94 -3.74
N LYS A 607 15.72 1.85 -5.06
CA LYS A 607 15.07 2.77 -6.02
C LYS A 607 13.55 2.63 -6.00
N ARG A 608 13.04 1.39 -5.92
CA ARG A 608 11.64 1.12 -5.56
C ARG A 608 11.44 1.69 -4.17
N ILE A 609 10.40 2.49 -3.97
CA ILE A 609 10.02 2.93 -2.62
C ILE A 609 9.61 1.65 -1.88
N PRO A 610 10.39 1.14 -0.90
CA PRO A 610 9.96 -0.03 -0.17
C PRO A 610 8.97 0.47 0.87
N LEU A 611 7.68 0.20 0.65
CA LEU A 611 6.69 0.24 1.72
C LEU A 611 7.14 -0.82 2.73
N ARG A 612 7.59 -0.37 3.89
CA ARG A 612 7.78 -1.23 5.06
C ARG A 612 6.70 -0.93 6.09
N PRO A 613 6.46 -1.83 7.04
CA PRO A 613 5.22 -1.96 7.80
C PRO A 613 5.04 -0.76 8.72
N GLY A 614 3.96 -0.04 8.48
CA GLY A 614 3.84 1.37 8.84
C GLY A 614 3.60 2.21 7.59
N ASP A 615 4.46 2.15 6.58
CA ASP A 615 4.32 2.85 5.28
C ASP A 615 3.07 2.29 4.57
N GLY A 616 1.91 2.87 4.91
CA GLY A 616 0.57 2.63 4.35
C GLY A 616 0.24 1.20 3.97
N ILE A 617 -0.44 0.48 4.88
CA ILE A 617 -1.36 -0.55 4.41
C ILE A 617 -2.31 0.17 3.44
N CYS A 618 -2.24 -0.16 2.14
CA CYS A 618 -3.05 0.50 1.12
C CYS A 618 -4.49 0.63 1.64
N ALA A 619 -5.12 1.80 1.46
CA ALA A 619 -6.53 1.97 1.84
C ALA A 619 -7.48 0.95 1.18
N LEU A 620 -7.01 0.12 0.23
CA LEU A 620 -7.74 -0.96 -0.42
C LEU A 620 -7.28 -2.37 0.00
N ALA A 621 -6.32 -2.51 0.91
CA ALA A 621 -5.89 -3.79 1.43
C ALA A 621 -7.07 -4.55 2.01
N THR A 622 -7.20 -5.80 1.59
CA THR A 622 -8.17 -6.75 2.13
C THR A 622 -7.39 -7.92 2.70
N TRP A 623 -7.98 -8.67 3.61
CA TRP A 623 -7.38 -9.87 4.18
C TRP A 623 -8.19 -11.10 3.76
N THR A 624 -7.55 -12.26 3.78
CA THR A 624 -8.22 -13.53 3.54
C THR A 624 -9.37 -13.68 4.52
N GLN A 625 -10.53 -14.17 4.06
CA GLN A 625 -11.68 -14.42 4.95
C GLN A 625 -11.36 -15.51 5.99
N ASN A 626 -10.58 -16.53 5.59
CA ASN A 626 -10.17 -17.60 6.49
C ASN A 626 -8.82 -17.27 7.13
N ALA A 627 -8.77 -17.31 8.46
CA ALA A 627 -7.53 -17.23 9.21
C ALA A 627 -6.88 -18.60 9.45
N THR A 628 -5.60 -18.54 9.81
CA THR A 628 -4.81 -19.67 10.27
C THR A 628 -4.45 -19.48 11.74
N THR A 629 -4.62 -20.51 12.56
CA THR A 629 -4.20 -20.44 13.97
C THR A 629 -2.68 -20.51 14.08
N VAL A 630 -2.09 -19.53 14.75
CA VAL A 630 -0.63 -19.38 14.89
C VAL A 630 -0.13 -19.54 16.33
N ALA A 631 -1.02 -19.43 17.32
CA ALA A 631 -0.77 -19.79 18.71
C ALA A 631 -2.07 -20.30 19.36
N GLY A 632 -1.96 -21.24 20.30
CA GLY A 632 -3.11 -21.85 20.97
C GLY A 632 -3.97 -22.74 20.06
N GLY A 633 -5.29 -22.69 20.24
CA GLY A 633 -6.27 -23.42 19.41
C GLY A 633 -6.45 -24.91 19.74
N ASN A 634 -5.79 -25.42 20.78
CA ASN A 634 -5.95 -26.80 21.26
C ASN A 634 -6.89 -26.90 22.48
N GLY A 635 -7.88 -26.01 22.53
CA GLY A 635 -8.78 -25.83 23.67
C GLY A 635 -8.19 -25.00 24.81
N GLN A 636 -9.05 -24.63 25.76
CA GLN A 636 -8.66 -23.95 26.99
C GLN A 636 -7.76 -24.84 27.85
N GLY A 637 -6.65 -24.30 28.34
CA GLY A 637 -5.82 -25.00 29.32
C GLY A 637 -4.43 -24.39 29.50
N SER A 638 -3.60 -25.08 30.26
CA SER A 638 -2.28 -24.60 30.69
C SER A 638 -1.11 -25.28 29.97
N ASP A 639 -1.35 -26.23 29.07
CA ASP A 639 -0.29 -26.86 28.28
C ASP A 639 0.38 -25.82 27.36
N LEU A 640 1.61 -26.10 26.88
CA LEU A 640 2.38 -25.14 26.06
C LEU A 640 1.81 -24.91 24.65
N ASN A 641 0.83 -25.70 24.24
CA ASN A 641 0.08 -25.52 23.01
C ASN A 641 -1.37 -25.03 23.27
N GLN A 642 -1.69 -24.67 24.51
CA GLN A 642 -2.98 -24.15 24.95
C GLN A 642 -2.82 -22.74 25.52
N LEU A 643 -3.93 -22.00 25.53
CA LEU A 643 -4.08 -20.68 26.13
C LEU A 643 -5.35 -20.67 26.98
N ASP A 644 -5.47 -19.73 27.90
CA ASP A 644 -6.67 -19.51 28.71
C ASP A 644 -6.96 -18.00 28.83
N ILE A 645 -7.98 -17.56 28.08
CA ILE A 645 -8.38 -16.15 27.90
C ILE A 645 -7.17 -15.26 27.56
N PRO A 646 -6.44 -15.53 26.46
CA PRO A 646 -5.35 -14.64 26.05
C PRO A 646 -5.90 -13.23 25.80
N TYR A 647 -5.15 -12.19 26.19
CA TYR A 647 -5.63 -10.80 26.10
C TYR A 647 -4.82 -9.97 25.10
N GLY A 648 -3.73 -9.34 25.55
CA GLY A 648 -2.78 -8.60 24.71
C GLY A 648 -1.67 -9.49 24.18
N PHE A 649 -1.10 -9.09 23.05
CA PHE A 649 0.03 -9.80 22.44
C PHE A 649 0.97 -8.87 21.68
N PHE A 650 2.17 -9.35 21.42
CA PHE A 650 3.14 -8.67 20.59
C PHE A 650 3.68 -9.61 19.51
N VAL A 651 3.86 -9.08 18.29
CA VAL A 651 4.51 -9.77 17.19
C VAL A 651 5.83 -9.07 16.88
N ASP A 652 6.94 -9.79 16.98
CA ASP A 652 8.25 -9.26 16.59
C ASP A 652 8.52 -9.39 15.08
N ASP A 653 9.57 -8.72 14.61
CA ASP A 653 9.99 -8.72 13.20
C ASP A 653 10.30 -10.13 12.64
N ASN A 654 10.59 -11.10 13.52
CA ASN A 654 10.80 -12.50 13.13
C ASN A 654 9.49 -13.30 13.07
N GLN A 655 8.34 -12.64 13.21
CA GLN A 655 7.01 -13.24 13.33
C GLN A 655 6.88 -14.15 14.56
N SER A 656 7.63 -13.86 15.63
CA SER A 656 7.44 -14.52 16.92
C SER A 656 6.34 -13.80 17.70
N ILE A 657 5.47 -14.58 18.34
CA ILE A 657 4.26 -14.10 19.00
C ILE A 657 4.43 -14.26 20.51
N TYR A 658 4.32 -13.16 21.26
CA TYR A 658 4.34 -13.14 22.72
C TYR A 658 2.92 -12.87 23.19
N VAL A 659 2.33 -13.79 23.93
CA VAL A 659 0.92 -13.71 24.34
C VAL A 659 0.83 -13.58 25.85
N ALA A 660 0.11 -12.58 26.33
CA ALA A 660 -0.32 -12.49 27.72
C ALA A 660 -1.45 -13.49 27.96
N ASP A 661 -1.11 -14.61 28.60
CA ASP A 661 -2.01 -15.74 28.87
C ASP A 661 -2.68 -15.51 30.23
N PHE A 662 -3.74 -14.68 30.23
CA PHE A 662 -4.33 -14.03 31.38
C PHE A 662 -4.62 -14.98 32.55
N ASN A 663 -5.41 -16.03 32.34
CA ASN A 663 -5.80 -16.96 33.41
C ASN A 663 -4.69 -17.93 33.82
N ASN A 664 -3.68 -18.11 32.96
CA ASN A 664 -2.51 -18.93 33.27
C ASN A 664 -1.39 -18.12 33.95
N HIS A 665 -1.57 -16.82 34.16
CA HIS A 665 -0.65 -15.92 34.84
C HIS A 665 0.79 -15.99 34.29
N ARG A 666 0.92 -15.98 32.96
CA ARG A 666 2.20 -16.14 32.27
C ARG A 666 2.21 -15.39 30.94
N VAL A 667 3.42 -15.15 30.41
CA VAL A 667 3.61 -14.77 29.01
C VAL A 667 4.28 -15.93 28.29
N VAL A 668 3.70 -16.35 27.17
CA VAL A 668 4.20 -17.46 26.36
C VAL A 668 4.58 -16.97 24.98
N LYS A 669 5.76 -17.38 24.51
CA LYS A 669 6.31 -17.05 23.20
C LYS A 669 6.16 -18.23 22.23
N TRP A 670 5.64 -18.00 21.04
CA TRP A 670 5.67 -18.92 19.90
C TRP A 670 6.58 -18.36 18.81
N ASP A 671 7.62 -19.10 18.43
CA ASP A 671 8.40 -18.79 17.23
C ASP A 671 7.62 -19.19 15.97
N ARG A 672 7.94 -18.57 14.83
CA ARG A 672 7.26 -18.86 13.56
C ARG A 672 7.24 -20.36 13.22
N GLY A 673 6.04 -20.92 13.05
CA GLY A 673 5.83 -22.29 12.58
C GLY A 673 5.96 -23.38 13.64
N VAL A 674 6.14 -23.03 14.91
CA VAL A 674 6.15 -24.00 16.02
C VAL A 674 4.73 -24.27 16.52
N SER A 675 4.45 -25.49 16.98
CA SER A 675 3.12 -25.89 17.48
C SER A 675 2.93 -25.74 18.99
N SER A 676 3.99 -25.41 19.73
CA SER A 676 3.98 -25.22 21.18
C SER A 676 4.92 -24.08 21.57
N GLY A 677 4.49 -23.24 22.50
CA GLY A 677 5.22 -22.08 22.95
C GLY A 677 6.20 -22.36 24.07
N GLN A 678 6.87 -21.31 24.52
CA GLN A 678 7.82 -21.31 25.62
C GLN A 678 7.43 -20.23 26.61
N ILE A 679 7.39 -20.56 27.91
CA ILE A 679 7.15 -19.55 28.94
C ILE A 679 8.36 -18.63 29.00
N VAL A 680 8.13 -17.34 28.78
CA VAL A 680 9.17 -16.31 28.77
C VAL A 680 9.06 -15.34 29.94
N ALA A 681 7.89 -15.24 30.58
CA ALA A 681 7.70 -14.55 31.85
C ALA A 681 6.59 -15.21 32.68
N GLY A 682 6.70 -15.12 34.00
CA GLY A 682 5.76 -15.75 34.94
C GLY A 682 5.79 -17.29 34.88
N GLY A 683 4.63 -17.93 35.04
CA GLY A 683 4.49 -19.39 34.97
C GLY A 683 4.90 -20.15 36.25
N LYS A 684 5.11 -19.44 37.36
CA LYS A 684 5.36 -20.00 38.69
C LYS A 684 4.17 -19.84 39.66
N GLY A 685 2.97 -19.84 39.09
CA GLY A 685 1.73 -19.50 39.79
C GLY A 685 1.49 -17.99 39.89
N HIS A 686 0.31 -17.62 40.38
CA HIS A 686 -0.02 -16.22 40.65
C HIS A 686 0.64 -15.74 41.95
N GLY A 687 1.09 -14.49 41.96
CA GLY A 687 1.65 -13.86 43.15
C GLY A 687 2.51 -12.63 42.86
N LEU A 688 3.03 -12.05 43.95
CA LEU A 688 3.73 -10.75 43.94
C LEU A 688 5.24 -10.88 43.72
N ASP A 689 5.80 -12.09 43.75
CA ASP A 689 7.23 -12.30 43.51
C ASP A 689 7.59 -11.87 42.08
N ASN A 690 8.85 -11.48 41.86
CA ASN A 690 9.27 -10.93 40.56
C ASN A 690 9.25 -11.97 39.44
N ASP A 691 9.28 -13.26 39.76
CA ASP A 691 9.14 -14.38 38.82
C ASP A 691 7.69 -14.91 38.70
N GLN A 692 6.74 -14.23 39.35
CA GLN A 692 5.30 -14.48 39.26
C GLN A 692 4.60 -13.29 38.58
N LEU A 693 3.47 -13.58 37.95
CA LEU A 693 2.53 -12.60 37.40
C LEU A 693 1.16 -12.93 37.95
N ASP A 694 0.20 -12.01 37.89
CA ASP A 694 -1.19 -12.27 38.22
C ASP A 694 -2.10 -11.55 37.20
N SER A 695 -2.70 -12.33 36.29
CA SER A 695 -3.59 -11.84 35.24
C SER A 695 -2.91 -10.79 34.36
N PRO A 696 -1.80 -11.15 33.67
CA PRO A 696 -1.16 -10.23 32.76
C PRO A 696 -2.12 -9.86 31.63
N MET A 697 -2.30 -8.57 31.39
CA MET A 697 -3.23 -8.06 30.38
C MET A 697 -2.56 -7.82 29.04
N ASP A 698 -1.34 -7.29 29.06
CA ASP A 698 -0.64 -6.87 27.85
C ASP A 698 0.86 -7.10 27.99
N VAL A 699 1.52 -7.24 26.85
CA VAL A 699 2.96 -7.42 26.74
C VAL A 699 3.47 -6.62 25.55
N PHE A 700 4.40 -5.70 25.80
CA PHE A 700 5.16 -5.02 24.77
C PHE A 700 6.61 -5.52 24.80
N VAL A 701 7.22 -5.73 23.63
CA VAL A 701 8.63 -6.13 23.54
C VAL A 701 9.40 -5.07 22.77
N ASP A 702 10.41 -4.47 23.41
CA ASP A 702 11.24 -3.48 22.75
C ASP A 702 12.22 -4.13 21.74
N LYS A 703 12.86 -3.30 20.92
CA LYS A 703 13.87 -3.73 19.93
C LYS A 703 15.08 -4.45 20.52
N HIS A 704 15.32 -4.34 21.82
CA HIS A 704 16.40 -5.05 22.52
C HIS A 704 15.94 -6.43 23.05
N GLY A 705 14.66 -6.76 22.90
CA GLY A 705 14.04 -7.97 23.41
C GLY A 705 13.69 -7.90 24.89
N THR A 706 13.60 -6.69 25.47
CA THR A 706 13.08 -6.49 26.82
C THR A 706 11.56 -6.45 26.77
N MET A 707 10.91 -7.22 27.63
CA MET A 707 9.46 -7.26 27.74
C MET A 707 8.98 -6.31 28.84
N TYR A 708 7.87 -5.63 28.59
CA TYR A 708 7.13 -4.83 29.54
C TYR A 708 5.73 -5.41 29.65
N ILE A 709 5.34 -5.81 30.86
CA ILE A 709 4.13 -6.61 31.09
C ILE A 709 3.23 -5.85 32.05
N SER A 710 1.98 -5.65 31.64
CA SER A 710 0.89 -5.15 32.48
C SER A 710 0.44 -6.26 33.43
N ASP A 711 0.96 -6.25 34.66
CA ASP A 711 0.70 -7.27 35.69
C ASP A 711 -0.49 -6.82 36.56
N ARG A 712 -1.68 -6.86 35.95
CA ARG A 712 -2.89 -6.12 36.37
C ARG A 712 -3.28 -6.35 37.83
N ASN A 713 -3.43 -7.60 38.27
CA ASN A 713 -3.91 -7.89 39.64
C ASN A 713 -2.84 -7.68 40.71
N ASN A 714 -1.59 -7.45 40.30
CA ASN A 714 -0.48 -7.07 41.17
C ASN A 714 -0.22 -5.55 41.17
N ASP A 715 -1.12 -4.77 40.56
CA ASP A 715 -1.11 -3.31 40.51
C ASP A 715 0.23 -2.71 40.02
N ARG A 716 0.85 -3.35 39.02
CA ARG A 716 2.22 -3.01 38.59
C ARG A 716 2.52 -3.29 37.13
N VAL A 717 3.54 -2.62 36.61
CA VAL A 717 4.21 -3.01 35.35
C VAL A 717 5.56 -3.65 35.64
N GLN A 718 5.79 -4.83 35.06
CA GLN A 718 7.05 -5.55 35.17
C GLN A 718 7.89 -5.42 33.89
N ARG A 719 9.18 -5.13 34.07
CA ARG A 719 10.21 -5.20 33.03
C ARG A 719 10.96 -6.52 33.13
N TRP A 720 11.06 -7.28 32.04
CA TRP A 720 11.81 -8.52 31.95
C TRP A 720 12.85 -8.41 30.86
N SER A 721 14.14 -8.44 31.22
CA SER A 721 15.22 -8.51 30.24
C SER A 721 15.22 -9.87 29.53
N ARG A 722 15.71 -9.88 28.28
CA ARG A 722 15.80 -11.11 27.47
C ARG A 722 16.51 -12.25 28.21
N GLY A 723 15.79 -13.36 28.42
CA GLY A 723 16.32 -14.56 29.09
C GLY A 723 16.39 -14.47 30.63
N ALA A 724 15.92 -13.37 31.23
CA ALA A 724 15.82 -13.25 32.68
C ALA A 724 14.85 -14.30 33.24
N GLN A 725 15.10 -14.72 34.49
CA GLN A 725 14.26 -15.69 35.20
C GLN A 725 13.22 -15.02 36.12
N SER A 726 13.32 -13.70 36.27
CA SER A 726 12.46 -12.86 37.10
C SER A 726 12.48 -11.44 36.53
N GLY A 727 11.39 -10.71 36.76
CA GLY A 727 11.25 -9.31 36.37
C GLY A 727 11.79 -8.31 37.36
N GLU A 728 11.59 -7.06 37.00
CA GLU A 728 11.78 -5.88 37.83
C GLU A 728 10.51 -5.04 37.76
N THR A 729 9.92 -4.73 38.92
CA THR A 729 8.79 -3.81 38.97
C THR A 729 9.27 -2.39 38.69
N ILE A 730 8.79 -1.78 37.60
CA ILE A 730 9.19 -0.43 37.18
C ILE A 730 8.11 0.63 37.41
N ILE A 731 6.85 0.23 37.50
CA ILE A 731 5.71 1.13 37.81
C ILE A 731 4.81 0.41 38.83
N ARG A 732 4.29 1.14 39.81
CA ARG A 732 3.44 0.64 40.91
C ARG A 732 2.21 1.52 41.10
N ASP A 733 1.27 1.02 41.91
CA ASP A 733 0.07 1.72 42.35
C ASP A 733 -0.80 2.15 41.16
N ILE A 734 -0.88 1.31 40.14
CA ILE A 734 -1.70 1.47 38.93
C ILE A 734 -2.41 0.16 38.63
N PHE A 735 -3.52 0.19 37.89
CA PHE A 735 -4.20 -1.02 37.43
C PHE A 735 -4.03 -1.18 35.91
N PRO A 736 -2.85 -1.66 35.46
CA PRO A 736 -2.46 -1.54 34.07
C PRO A 736 -3.24 -2.49 33.16
N ILE A 737 -3.78 -1.94 32.07
CA ILE A 737 -4.33 -2.71 30.96
C ILE A 737 -3.34 -2.71 29.81
N GLY A 738 -3.32 -1.63 29.02
CA GLY A 738 -2.46 -1.47 27.86
C GLY A 738 -1.13 -0.84 28.20
N ILE A 739 -0.08 -1.31 27.53
CA ILE A 739 1.26 -0.74 27.60
C ILE A 739 1.86 -0.58 26.20
N VAL A 740 2.31 0.63 25.88
CA VAL A 740 3.00 0.90 24.63
C VAL A 740 4.20 1.81 24.86
N GLN A 741 5.25 1.64 24.07
CA GLN A 741 6.43 2.50 24.10
C GLN A 741 6.49 3.36 22.84
N ASP A 742 6.81 4.64 23.00
CA ASP A 742 7.14 5.50 21.86
C ASP A 742 8.57 5.27 21.36
N ASP A 743 8.90 5.79 20.18
CA ASP A 743 10.25 5.69 19.59
C ASP A 743 11.33 6.39 20.43
N GLN A 744 10.94 7.26 21.38
CA GLN A 744 11.84 7.93 22.31
C GLN A 744 12.11 7.10 23.58
N GLY A 745 11.39 5.99 23.76
CA GLY A 745 11.53 5.07 24.89
C GLY A 745 10.58 5.36 26.05
N SER A 746 9.66 6.30 25.93
CA SER A 746 8.66 6.59 26.97
C SER A 746 7.56 5.55 26.97
N LEU A 747 7.13 5.12 28.16
CA LEU A 747 6.05 4.14 28.32
C LEU A 747 4.73 4.86 28.60
N TYR A 748 3.70 4.48 27.85
CA TYR A 748 2.32 4.88 28.07
C TYR A 748 1.57 3.70 28.67
N VAL A 749 0.81 3.94 29.73
CA VAL A 749 0.06 2.90 30.43
C VAL A 749 -1.35 3.39 30.74
N SER A 750 -2.35 2.59 30.38
CA SER A 750 -3.76 2.82 30.73
C SER A 750 -4.08 2.18 32.08
N ASP A 751 -4.86 2.90 32.90
CA ASP A 751 -5.30 2.47 34.22
C ASP A 751 -6.84 2.28 34.21
N ASP A 752 -7.32 1.04 34.38
CA ASP A 752 -8.75 0.72 34.26
C ASP A 752 -9.58 1.38 35.38
N ILE A 753 -9.13 1.30 36.63
CA ILE A 753 -9.85 1.83 37.80
C ILE A 753 -9.81 3.35 37.87
N LYS A 754 -8.67 3.96 37.54
CA LYS A 754 -8.55 5.43 37.59
C LYS A 754 -9.07 6.13 36.34
N HIS A 755 -9.38 5.37 35.29
CA HIS A 755 -9.87 5.90 34.02
C HIS A 755 -8.93 7.00 33.45
N GLU A 756 -7.63 6.70 33.42
CA GLU A 756 -6.61 7.63 32.94
C GLU A 756 -5.53 6.91 32.14
N VAL A 757 -4.82 7.67 31.31
CA VAL A 757 -3.59 7.21 30.65
C VAL A 757 -2.45 8.12 31.07
N ARG A 758 -1.33 7.52 31.45
CA ARG A 758 -0.12 8.23 31.90
C ARG A 758 1.10 7.84 31.07
N LYS A 759 2.05 8.76 30.98
CA LYS A 759 3.35 8.63 30.30
C LYS A 759 4.48 8.65 31.33
N TRP A 760 5.44 7.75 31.21
CA TRP A 760 6.69 7.70 31.98
C TRP A 760 7.88 7.78 31.04
N HIS A 761 8.79 8.71 31.30
CA HIS A 761 10.12 8.71 30.69
C HIS A 761 11.11 7.90 31.52
N VAL A 762 12.26 7.59 30.93
CA VAL A 762 13.32 6.84 31.62
C VAL A 762 13.79 7.59 32.87
N GLY A 763 13.59 6.97 34.04
CA GLY A 763 13.97 7.53 35.35
C GLY A 763 12.82 8.21 36.10
N ASP A 764 11.65 8.36 35.47
CA ASP A 764 10.47 8.90 36.15
C ASP A 764 9.99 7.93 37.24
N THR A 765 9.64 8.49 38.40
CA THR A 765 9.00 7.75 39.49
C THR A 765 7.49 7.96 39.54
N ILE A 766 6.98 8.99 38.84
CA ILE A 766 5.56 9.35 38.76
C ILE A 766 5.24 9.64 37.30
N GLY A 767 4.18 9.03 36.79
CA GLY A 767 3.76 9.22 35.40
C GLY A 767 3.04 10.55 35.19
N GLN A 768 3.37 11.22 34.10
CA GLN A 768 2.68 12.41 33.62
C GLN A 768 1.29 12.02 33.09
N LEU A 769 0.24 12.70 33.54
CA LEU A 769 -1.12 12.51 33.00
C LEU A 769 -1.18 12.95 31.54
N VAL A 770 -1.61 12.05 30.66
CA VAL A 770 -1.86 12.36 29.24
C VAL A 770 -3.33 12.70 29.03
N THR A 771 -4.23 11.85 29.54
CA THR A 771 -5.67 12.10 29.52
C THR A 771 -6.37 11.40 30.68
N SER A 772 -7.45 12.01 31.15
CA SER A 772 -8.44 11.41 32.08
C SER A 772 -9.86 11.46 31.49
N GLU A 773 -10.00 11.84 30.22
CA GLU A 773 -11.27 11.89 29.50
C GLU A 773 -11.58 10.55 28.80
N VAL A 774 -11.38 9.46 29.53
CA VAL A 774 -11.63 8.07 29.11
C VAL A 774 -12.44 7.34 30.17
N PHE A 775 -13.01 6.20 29.85
CA PHE A 775 -13.72 5.34 30.79
C PHE A 775 -13.41 3.87 30.46
N ASP A 776 -12.89 3.14 31.44
CA ASP A 776 -12.40 1.77 31.29
C ASP A 776 -11.43 1.62 30.10
N PRO A 777 -10.30 2.37 30.02
CA PRO A 777 -9.43 2.37 28.85
C PRO A 777 -8.78 1.00 28.58
N GLY A 778 -8.79 0.58 27.32
CA GLY A 778 -8.18 -0.66 26.84
C GLY A 778 -6.70 -0.51 26.46
N LEU A 779 -6.29 -1.25 25.44
CA LEU A 779 -4.95 -1.21 24.86
C LEU A 779 -4.69 0.11 24.11
N LEU A 780 -3.41 0.40 23.95
CA LEU A 780 -2.90 1.71 23.52
C LEU A 780 -2.06 1.58 22.26
N PHE A 781 -2.07 2.64 21.45
CA PHE A 781 -1.13 2.79 20.34
C PHE A 781 -0.57 4.19 20.31
N VAL A 782 0.75 4.32 20.10
CA VAL A 782 1.40 5.62 19.92
C VAL A 782 2.00 5.67 18.53
N ASP A 783 1.64 6.70 17.76
CA ASP A 783 2.18 6.90 16.43
C ASP A 783 3.56 7.58 16.45
N ARG A 784 4.20 7.64 15.28
CA ARG A 784 5.51 8.25 15.09
C ARG A 784 5.55 9.77 15.31
N ASN A 785 4.40 10.43 15.37
CA ASN A 785 4.26 11.85 15.74
C ASN A 785 3.98 12.02 17.23
N LEU A 786 4.12 10.95 18.03
CA LEU A 786 3.84 10.88 19.46
C LEU A 786 2.36 11.12 19.80
N ALA A 787 1.45 11.01 18.83
CA ALA A 787 0.03 11.03 19.13
C ALA A 787 -0.39 9.68 19.72
N LEU A 788 -1.06 9.75 20.87
CA LEU A 788 -1.59 8.59 21.58
C LEU A 788 -3.01 8.31 21.11
N TYR A 789 -3.27 7.06 20.74
CA TYR A 789 -4.59 6.52 20.47
C TYR A 789 -4.98 5.59 21.60
N VAL A 790 -6.20 5.75 22.11
CA VAL A 790 -6.73 5.00 23.24
C VAL A 790 -8.02 4.33 22.79
N ALA A 791 -8.11 3.02 22.97
CA ALA A 791 -9.36 2.29 22.91
C ALA A 791 -10.17 2.63 24.18
N ASP A 792 -11.10 3.59 24.06
CA ASP A 792 -11.93 4.07 25.16
C ASP A 792 -13.16 3.16 25.29
N LYS A 793 -12.87 1.92 25.72
CA LYS A 793 -13.78 0.76 25.70
C LYS A 793 -15.13 1.05 26.33
N GLY A 794 -15.13 1.64 27.52
CA GLY A 794 -16.36 1.95 28.26
C GLY A 794 -17.22 3.04 27.61
N ASN A 795 -16.62 3.89 26.76
CA ASN A 795 -17.34 4.89 25.96
C ASN A 795 -17.53 4.48 24.50
N HIS A 796 -17.20 3.24 24.12
CA HIS A 796 -17.49 2.69 22.79
C HIS A 796 -16.87 3.49 21.64
N ARG A 797 -15.65 3.99 21.83
CA ARG A 797 -14.97 4.86 20.87
C ARG A 797 -13.47 4.69 20.92
N VAL A 798 -12.79 5.21 19.91
CA VAL A 798 -11.34 5.41 19.92
C VAL A 798 -11.07 6.91 19.94
N ILE A 799 -10.23 7.34 20.88
CA ILE A 799 -9.77 8.73 20.97
C ILE A 799 -8.32 8.85 20.53
N LYS A 800 -7.96 10.03 20.06
CA LYS A 800 -6.59 10.47 19.76
C LYS A 800 -6.25 11.70 20.58
N VAL A 801 -5.07 11.71 21.19
CA VAL A 801 -4.47 12.82 21.94
C VAL A 801 -3.13 13.17 21.29
N ASP A 802 -3.01 14.36 20.74
CA ASP A 802 -1.78 14.83 20.12
C ASP A 802 -0.73 15.19 21.18
N ASP A 803 0.55 14.98 20.90
CA ASP A 803 1.63 15.22 21.85
C ASP A 803 1.68 16.68 22.33
N GLY A 804 1.98 16.86 23.62
CA GLY A 804 1.98 18.17 24.28
C GLY A 804 0.59 18.83 24.42
N THR A 805 -0.50 18.14 24.04
CA THR A 805 -1.87 18.63 24.20
C THR A 805 -2.65 17.81 25.22
N THR A 806 -3.74 18.38 25.74
CA THR A 806 -4.75 17.65 26.52
C THR A 806 -6.07 17.53 25.76
N GLN A 807 -6.09 17.90 24.47
CA GLN A 807 -7.30 17.92 23.68
C GLN A 807 -7.52 16.53 23.07
N ILE A 808 -8.70 15.97 23.30
CA ILE A 808 -9.08 14.70 22.68
C ILE A 808 -9.81 14.93 21.36
N SER A 809 -9.59 14.03 20.40
CA SER A 809 -10.38 13.91 19.19
C SER A 809 -10.91 12.49 19.06
N ILE A 810 -12.17 12.32 18.64
CA ILE A 810 -12.76 11.00 18.40
C ILE A 810 -12.42 10.61 16.96
N VAL A 811 -11.78 9.46 16.78
CA VAL A 811 -11.32 8.98 15.47
C VAL A 811 -12.07 7.73 14.97
N ALA A 812 -12.79 7.04 15.85
CA ALA A 812 -13.71 5.95 15.49
C ALA A 812 -14.79 5.74 16.57
N GLY A 813 -15.97 5.26 16.18
CA GLY A 813 -17.08 4.90 17.08
C GLY A 813 -17.80 6.09 17.73
N GLY A 814 -18.44 5.84 18.88
CA GLY A 814 -19.22 6.82 19.63
C GLY A 814 -20.56 6.31 20.19
N SER A 815 -20.94 5.05 19.92
CA SER A 815 -22.11 4.38 20.50
C SER A 815 -22.00 2.86 20.34
N GLN A 816 -22.68 2.10 21.23
CA GLN A 816 -22.61 0.63 21.35
C GLN A 816 -23.50 -0.16 20.36
N SER A 817 -23.99 0.46 19.28
CA SER A 817 -24.82 -0.27 18.30
C SER A 817 -23.98 -0.84 17.16
N ASP A 818 -24.57 -1.65 16.28
CA ASP A 818 -23.88 -2.43 15.26
C ASP A 818 -23.69 -1.70 13.92
N GLY A 819 -24.02 -0.40 13.88
CA GLY A 819 -23.89 0.47 12.72
C GLY A 819 -22.45 0.61 12.22
N ALA A 820 -22.28 1.01 10.97
CA ALA A 820 -20.96 1.19 10.37
C ALA A 820 -20.16 2.33 11.01
N ASP A 821 -20.82 3.27 11.68
CA ASP A 821 -20.23 4.40 12.42
C ASP A 821 -19.98 4.10 13.91
N GLN A 822 -20.16 2.85 14.34
CA GLN A 822 -20.32 2.48 15.75
C GLN A 822 -19.39 1.33 16.15
N LEU A 823 -19.10 1.22 17.46
CA LEU A 823 -18.18 0.23 18.04
C LEU A 823 -18.78 -0.29 19.34
N GLY A 824 -18.60 -1.57 19.64
CA GLY A 824 -19.00 -2.21 20.89
C GLY A 824 -17.76 -2.62 21.69
N TYR A 825 -17.56 -2.00 22.86
CA TYR A 825 -16.46 -2.27 23.78
C TYR A 825 -15.09 -2.47 23.11
N PRO A 826 -14.55 -1.48 22.36
CA PRO A 826 -13.30 -1.68 21.64
C PRO A 826 -12.13 -1.85 22.62
N ASP A 827 -11.42 -3.00 22.55
CA ASP A 827 -10.30 -3.29 23.45
C ASP A 827 -8.93 -2.83 22.93
N SER A 828 -8.71 -2.81 21.61
CA SER A 828 -7.44 -2.47 20.99
C SER A 828 -7.60 -1.58 19.76
N VAL A 829 -6.58 -0.74 19.55
CA VAL A 829 -6.45 0.16 18.42
C VAL A 829 -5.02 0.11 17.90
N ILE A 830 -4.85 0.09 16.57
CA ILE A 830 -3.57 0.36 15.91
C ILE A 830 -3.80 1.31 14.73
N VAL A 831 -2.79 2.09 14.37
CA VAL A 831 -2.90 3.11 13.32
C VAL A 831 -1.74 2.97 12.34
N ASP A 832 -2.03 2.97 11.04
CA ASP A 832 -0.99 2.98 10.02
C ASP A 832 -0.45 4.40 9.72
N GLU A 833 0.60 4.55 8.90
CA GLU A 833 1.14 5.87 8.56
C GLU A 833 0.24 6.69 7.61
N LEU A 834 -0.89 6.17 7.17
CA LEU A 834 -1.93 6.95 6.47
C LEU A 834 -2.89 7.58 7.49
N GLY A 835 -2.83 7.16 8.76
CA GLY A 835 -3.78 7.53 9.79
C GLY A 835 -5.06 6.70 9.73
N THR A 836 -5.06 5.55 9.04
CA THR A 836 -6.17 4.60 9.10
C THR A 836 -6.13 3.90 10.44
N VAL A 837 -7.25 3.92 11.13
CA VAL A 837 -7.43 3.37 12.47
C VAL A 837 -8.02 1.97 12.33
N TYR A 838 -7.38 0.97 12.90
CA TYR A 838 -7.86 -0.41 12.96
C TYR A 838 -8.21 -0.73 14.41
N VAL A 839 -9.41 -1.25 14.63
CA VAL A 839 -9.98 -1.40 15.97
C VAL A 839 -10.59 -2.79 16.11
N THR A 840 -10.36 -3.43 17.25
CA THR A 840 -11.18 -4.58 17.67
C THR A 840 -12.54 -4.07 18.11
N ASP A 841 -13.60 -4.54 17.47
CA ASP A 841 -14.97 -4.31 17.92
C ASP A 841 -15.41 -5.57 18.69
N THR A 842 -14.98 -5.64 19.95
CA THR A 842 -14.97 -6.86 20.76
C THR A 842 -16.37 -7.43 20.97
N ASP A 843 -17.37 -6.57 21.22
CA ASP A 843 -18.76 -6.98 21.48
C ASP A 843 -19.45 -7.51 20.21
N HIS A 844 -18.95 -7.12 19.03
CA HIS A 844 -19.49 -7.52 17.73
C HIS A 844 -18.60 -8.52 16.98
N ASP A 845 -17.62 -9.13 17.65
CA ASP A 845 -16.76 -10.21 17.13
C ASP A 845 -16.10 -9.89 15.78
N ARG A 846 -15.61 -8.65 15.62
CA ARG A 846 -15.08 -8.17 14.34
C ARG A 846 -13.91 -7.21 14.50
N ILE A 847 -13.08 -7.12 13.46
CA ILE A 847 -12.05 -6.08 13.32
C ILE A 847 -12.53 -5.07 12.29
N VAL A 848 -12.50 -3.79 12.65
CA VAL A 848 -13.00 -2.70 11.80
C VAL A 848 -11.86 -1.76 11.45
N ARG A 849 -11.76 -1.37 10.18
CA ARG A 849 -10.86 -0.29 9.74
C ARG A 849 -11.63 1.00 9.53
N TRP A 850 -11.02 2.12 9.87
CA TRP A 850 -11.51 3.49 9.72
C TRP A 850 -10.45 4.32 8.99
N PRO A 851 -10.62 4.60 7.69
CA PRO A 851 -9.74 5.53 6.99
C PRO A 851 -9.72 6.89 7.68
N ARG A 852 -8.59 7.60 7.60
CA ARG A 852 -8.44 8.92 8.23
C ARG A 852 -9.57 9.87 7.80
N GLY A 853 -10.31 10.38 8.78
CA GLY A 853 -11.43 11.32 8.55
C GLY A 853 -12.73 10.66 8.07
N ALA A 854 -12.79 9.33 7.97
CA ALA A 854 -14.02 8.61 7.66
C ALA A 854 -15.02 8.69 8.81
N THR A 855 -16.30 8.83 8.49
CA THR A 855 -17.39 8.82 9.48
C THR A 855 -17.88 7.40 9.79
N SER A 856 -17.48 6.39 9.02
CA SER A 856 -17.83 4.98 9.21
C SER A 856 -16.68 4.06 8.86
N GLY A 857 -16.61 2.92 9.54
CA GLY A 857 -15.63 1.86 9.31
C GLY A 857 -16.14 0.73 8.43
N SER A 858 -15.22 -0.12 7.98
CA SER A 858 -15.51 -1.36 7.26
C SER A 858 -14.90 -2.56 7.95
N VAL A 859 -15.64 -3.65 8.03
CA VAL A 859 -15.17 -4.91 8.63
C VAL A 859 -14.08 -5.53 7.75
N ILE A 860 -12.96 -5.91 8.35
CA ILE A 860 -11.81 -6.52 7.64
C ILE A 860 -11.51 -7.96 8.06
N ALA A 861 -11.97 -8.37 9.25
CA ALA A 861 -11.89 -9.74 9.74
C ALA A 861 -13.03 -9.99 10.75
N GLY A 862 -13.50 -11.24 10.84
CA GLY A 862 -14.69 -11.58 11.64
C GLY A 862 -15.99 -11.02 11.05
N GLY A 863 -16.99 -10.82 11.91
CA GLY A 863 -18.30 -10.27 11.50
C GLY A 863 -19.27 -11.26 10.84
N HIS A 864 -18.95 -12.56 10.83
CA HIS A 864 -19.82 -13.65 10.36
C HIS A 864 -20.48 -14.43 11.50
N GLY A 865 -20.75 -13.73 12.61
CA GLY A 865 -21.27 -14.27 13.86
C GLY A 865 -20.21 -14.84 14.79
N GLU A 866 -20.52 -14.89 16.09
CA GLU A 866 -19.68 -15.51 17.11
C GLU A 866 -19.43 -16.98 16.79
N GLY A 867 -18.16 -17.41 16.81
CA GLY A 867 -17.84 -18.83 16.65
C GLY A 867 -16.36 -19.11 16.48
N SER A 868 -16.04 -20.39 16.23
CA SER A 868 -14.67 -20.92 16.17
C SER A 868 -14.20 -21.31 14.77
N GLN A 869 -15.02 -21.04 13.74
CA GLN A 869 -14.63 -21.24 12.34
C GLN A 869 -13.48 -20.30 11.93
N ALA A 870 -12.89 -20.53 10.76
CA ALA A 870 -11.73 -19.77 10.29
C ALA A 870 -12.06 -18.31 9.92
N ASP A 871 -13.33 -18.01 9.62
CA ASP A 871 -13.87 -16.69 9.30
C ASP A 871 -14.62 -16.04 10.47
N GLN A 872 -14.63 -16.70 11.63
CA GLN A 872 -15.31 -16.25 12.85
C GLN A 872 -14.29 -15.92 13.94
N LEU A 873 -14.65 -14.93 14.75
CA LEU A 873 -13.96 -14.54 15.97
C LEU A 873 -14.94 -14.67 17.15
N SER A 874 -14.42 -14.71 18.37
CA SER A 874 -15.20 -14.62 19.60
C SER A 874 -14.43 -13.78 20.61
N SER A 875 -14.96 -12.58 20.88
CA SER A 875 -14.39 -11.57 21.77
C SER A 875 -12.93 -11.23 21.43
N PRO A 876 -12.66 -10.67 20.22
CA PRO A 876 -11.30 -10.33 19.84
C PRO A 876 -10.76 -9.18 20.70
N THR A 877 -9.67 -9.40 21.43
CA THR A 877 -9.16 -8.44 22.43
C THR A 877 -8.00 -7.58 21.94
N ASP A 878 -7.23 -8.08 20.97
CA ASP A 878 -6.06 -7.36 20.46
C ASP A 878 -5.79 -7.66 18.98
N LEU A 879 -5.14 -6.71 18.30
CA LEU A 879 -4.71 -6.86 16.91
C LEU A 879 -3.30 -6.31 16.67
N ALA A 880 -2.58 -6.92 15.72
CA ALA A 880 -1.28 -6.46 15.26
C ALA A 880 -1.05 -6.80 13.78
N PHE A 881 -0.12 -6.10 13.14
CA PHE A 881 0.34 -6.44 11.79
C PHE A 881 1.77 -6.96 11.82
N ASP A 882 2.08 -7.98 11.03
CA ASP A 882 3.47 -8.37 10.76
C ASP A 882 4.09 -7.53 9.64
N LEU A 883 5.38 -7.78 9.40
CA LEU A 883 6.10 -7.03 8.40
C LEU A 883 5.65 -7.27 6.94
N ASP A 884 4.83 -8.30 6.71
CA ASP A 884 4.29 -8.62 5.40
C ASP A 884 2.87 -8.03 5.22
N GLY A 885 2.37 -7.28 6.21
CA GLY A 885 1.02 -6.71 6.23
C GLY A 885 -0.09 -7.69 6.63
N ASN A 886 0.26 -8.88 7.13
CA ASN A 886 -0.74 -9.84 7.61
C ASN A 886 -1.30 -9.38 8.96
N LEU A 887 -2.61 -9.55 9.14
CA LEU A 887 -3.32 -9.21 10.36
C LEU A 887 -3.27 -10.39 11.33
N TYR A 888 -2.89 -10.11 12.58
CA TYR A 888 -2.96 -11.05 13.70
C TYR A 888 -4.02 -10.53 14.67
N VAL A 889 -4.82 -11.44 15.20
CA VAL A 889 -5.92 -11.14 16.12
C VAL A 889 -5.91 -12.14 17.26
N VAL A 890 -5.99 -11.65 18.50
CA VAL A 890 -6.25 -12.49 19.66
C VAL A 890 -7.74 -12.80 19.69
N ASP A 891 -8.08 -14.07 19.49
CA ASP A 891 -9.44 -14.59 19.48
C ASP A 891 -9.72 -15.22 20.85
N SER A 892 -9.96 -14.34 21.83
CA SER A 892 -9.76 -14.61 23.26
C SER A 892 -10.63 -15.76 23.78
N LYS A 893 -11.93 -15.75 23.48
CA LYS A 893 -12.86 -16.81 23.92
C LYS A 893 -12.70 -18.13 23.16
N ASN A 894 -11.97 -18.12 22.04
CA ASN A 894 -11.55 -19.32 21.32
C ASN A 894 -10.13 -19.78 21.71
N PHE A 895 -9.48 -19.12 22.68
CA PHE A 895 -8.19 -19.52 23.25
C PHE A 895 -7.07 -19.64 22.20
N ARG A 896 -7.03 -18.70 21.24
CA ARG A 896 -6.10 -18.76 20.11
C ARG A 896 -5.70 -17.37 19.61
N VAL A 897 -4.59 -17.33 18.87
CA VAL A 897 -4.21 -16.20 18.02
C VAL A 897 -4.38 -16.61 16.56
N GLN A 898 -5.11 -15.79 15.81
CA GLN A 898 -5.43 -16.02 14.41
C GLN A 898 -4.65 -15.08 13.50
N LYS A 899 -4.11 -15.61 12.39
CA LYS A 899 -3.45 -14.86 11.33
C LYS A 899 -4.31 -14.85 10.07
N PHE A 900 -4.73 -13.67 9.65
CA PHE A 900 -5.35 -13.41 8.36
C PHE A 900 -4.28 -12.90 7.39
N ALA A 901 -4.09 -13.61 6.27
CA ALA A 901 -3.10 -13.19 5.30
C ALA A 901 -3.61 -11.98 4.52
N ILE A 902 -2.74 -11.03 4.19
CA ILE A 902 -3.14 -9.95 3.30
C ILE A 902 -3.52 -10.54 1.92
N ALA A 903 -4.72 -10.22 1.44
CA ALA A 903 -5.20 -10.66 0.15
C ALA A 903 -4.44 -9.89 -0.92
N LYS A 904 -3.50 -10.57 -1.58
CA LYS A 904 -2.59 -10.01 -2.60
C LYS A 904 -3.29 -9.61 -3.91
N ASN A 905 -4.60 -9.42 -3.89
CA ASN A 905 -5.45 -9.16 -5.05
C ASN A 905 -5.71 -7.67 -5.31
N LEU A 906 -5.33 -6.77 -4.39
CA LEU A 906 -5.75 -5.35 -4.44
C LEU A 906 -4.72 -4.31 -3.97
N CYS A 907 -3.53 -4.70 -3.50
CA CYS A 907 -2.43 -3.75 -3.35
C CYS A 907 -1.73 -3.59 -4.69
#